data_AF-A0A8H4S7Q4-F1
#
_entry.id   AF-A0A8H4S7Q4-F1
#
_cell.length_a   1.000
_cell.length_b   1.000
_cell.length_c   1.000
_cell.angle_alpha   90.00
_cell.angle_beta   90.00
_cell.angle_gamma   90.00
#
_symmetry.space_group_name_H-M   'P 1'
#
loop_
_entity.id
_entity.type
_entity.pdbx_description
1 polymer ?
#
loop_
_entity_poly.entity_id
_entity_poly.type
_entity_poly.pdbx_seq_one_letter_code
_entity_poly.pdbx_strand_id
1 'polypeptide(L)'
;MSSITDNDTNIGSSRGDASTTSGDIASTLTGGGGSSGSALMMTLLPALVYALFWISLFLIFRRTQRRWYAPRSYLPDIHEHQRSPELPSGWVNWLGTFLKIEDNHVLHHSSLDGYLFLRFLRVLAATCLTGCVITWPILLPLHATGGNGNTELDILSFSNVKNPNRYYANVIVACVYFTFVFYVVVRESLYYANLRQAYLNSPAYASRMSSRTLLFMSVPDAYKNENKLRQVFGDSIRRTWITSDCSKLEKMVDRRDRLAEKLETAETKLIRRANKIRTEAIKTGELNADMCLDCESSNPAWSHKVKRPTHRLKLFGEKVDSIHWYRAELAKKTEEVSNLQAKHQKGEVKQLSAIFVEFNSQADAQVALQTLSHHQPFHMTPRFIGSLASRDCMGFLAVMVIFWSFPAAIVGAISNITYICTLIPFLGFILDLPDVIKGAIEGLLPAAALAALMSLVPIICRICARQAGVPSKARVELFTQSAHFVFQVVQVFLVTTLTSAASAATAQIVKDPLSVKDLLAQNLPKATNFYISYFMLQGLSMSSMALVQIVSALVFKFVTTFFAYSPRRLFQGWAELASLSWGNVFPVFTNMAVIALTYSCIAPLILGFAFLGLYLVYQAYRYNFLFVYDIQVDTKGLVYPRALQHLLTGLYLAEICLIGLCAIKGAIGPVIIMALFLVGNILAHMSLNDALAPLNTFLPRSLDAEEEMLQEKEDAVAAINEERRPRAMAFWRWFHPNVYRDYAALRQKVRRNVEAVSYTPEEMRTAYWEPCVASPPPTLWIPRDKWGFSSHEVMETDSMINITDEGAHLNEKNKIVWDKYDPHLPLRELKTLY
;
A
#
# COMPACT_ATOMS: atom_id res chain seq x y z
N MET A 1 -55.99 -26.31 -38.31
CA MET A 1 -54.85 -27.16 -37.90
C MET A 1 -53.59 -26.43 -38.33
N SER A 2 -52.81 -25.98 -37.35
CA SER A 2 -51.98 -24.79 -37.33
C SER A 2 -50.59 -24.92 -37.96
N SER A 3 -50.16 -23.86 -38.63
CA SER A 3 -48.78 -23.49 -38.96
C SER A 3 -48.08 -22.81 -37.79
N ILE A 4 -46.87 -23.23 -37.40
CA ILE A 4 -45.94 -22.42 -36.60
C ILE A 4 -44.51 -22.68 -37.11
N THR A 5 -43.84 -21.60 -37.51
CA THR A 5 -42.42 -21.49 -37.83
C THR A 5 -41.63 -21.22 -36.56
N ASP A 6 -40.63 -22.06 -36.25
CA ASP A 6 -39.70 -21.85 -35.14
C ASP A 6 -38.68 -20.75 -35.46
N ASN A 7 -38.69 -19.71 -34.62
CA ASN A 7 -37.72 -18.64 -34.58
C ASN A 7 -36.97 -18.77 -33.25
N ASP A 8 -35.95 -19.63 -33.19
CA ASP A 8 -35.13 -19.80 -31.99
C ASP A 8 -34.00 -18.76 -31.99
N THR A 9 -34.06 -17.83 -31.04
CA THR A 9 -33.15 -16.67 -30.90
C THR A 9 -32.03 -16.92 -29.88
N ASN A 10 -31.81 -18.16 -29.44
CA ASN A 10 -30.84 -18.49 -28.40
C ASN A 10 -29.47 -18.98 -28.92
N ILE A 11 -28.82 -18.21 -29.81
CA ILE A 11 -27.37 -18.35 -30.06
C ILE A 11 -26.68 -17.09 -29.54
N GLY A 12 -26.50 -17.03 -28.23
CA GLY A 12 -25.94 -15.87 -27.53
C GLY A 12 -25.54 -16.18 -26.10
N SER A 13 -24.96 -17.35 -25.81
CA SER A 13 -24.40 -17.62 -24.49
C SER A 13 -22.99 -17.04 -24.41
N SER A 14 -22.86 -15.80 -23.95
CA SER A 14 -21.61 -15.29 -23.40
C SER A 14 -21.29 -16.07 -22.12
N ARG A 15 -20.35 -17.02 -22.22
CA ARG A 15 -19.68 -17.58 -21.05
C ARG A 15 -18.72 -16.52 -20.56
N GLY A 16 -19.01 -15.95 -19.39
CA GLY A 16 -18.35 -14.79 -18.81
C GLY A 16 -16.84 -14.98 -18.64
N ASP A 17 -16.12 -13.94 -19.07
CA ASP A 17 -14.67 -13.84 -19.01
C ASP A 17 -14.22 -13.40 -17.60
N ALA A 18 -13.30 -14.16 -17.02
CA ALA A 18 -12.85 -13.98 -15.64
C ALA A 18 -11.56 -13.16 -15.60
N SER A 19 -11.60 -11.83 -15.79
CA SER A 19 -10.53 -10.94 -15.31
C SER A 19 -10.82 -9.44 -15.40
N THR A 20 -10.80 -8.81 -14.23
CA THR A 20 -10.76 -7.37 -13.95
C THR A 20 -11.99 -6.50 -14.24
N THR A 21 -12.32 -5.71 -13.23
CA THR A 21 -13.42 -4.75 -13.15
C THR A 21 -13.41 -3.67 -14.21
N SER A 22 -12.22 -3.26 -14.65
CA SER A 22 -12.04 -2.27 -15.70
C SER A 22 -12.11 -2.90 -17.09
N GLY A 23 -11.78 -4.19 -17.19
CA GLY A 23 -11.83 -4.97 -18.43
C GLY A 23 -13.25 -5.20 -18.91
N ASP A 24 -14.17 -5.50 -17.99
CA ASP A 24 -15.60 -5.67 -18.32
C ASP A 24 -16.27 -4.36 -18.73
N ILE A 25 -15.91 -3.24 -18.08
CA ILE A 25 -16.42 -1.92 -18.48
C ILE A 25 -15.87 -1.55 -19.86
N ALA A 26 -14.57 -1.78 -20.11
CA ALA A 26 -13.98 -1.55 -21.41
C ALA A 26 -14.60 -2.46 -22.49
N SER A 27 -14.76 -3.77 -22.24
CA SER A 27 -15.33 -4.73 -23.21
C SER A 27 -16.81 -4.44 -23.50
N THR A 28 -17.59 -4.10 -22.47
CA THR A 28 -19.02 -3.74 -22.59
C THR A 28 -19.21 -2.40 -23.29
N LEU A 29 -18.34 -1.41 -23.05
CA LEU A 29 -18.35 -0.13 -23.77
C LEU A 29 -17.90 -0.28 -25.24
N THR A 30 -17.08 -1.28 -25.55
CA THR A 30 -16.57 -1.50 -26.92
C THR A 30 -17.52 -2.25 -27.85
N GLY A 31 -18.70 -2.71 -27.38
CA GLY A 31 -19.79 -3.26 -28.19
C GLY A 31 -19.37 -4.09 -29.40
N GLY A 32 -19.44 -5.43 -29.30
CA GLY A 32 -19.04 -6.35 -30.37
C GLY A 32 -19.50 -5.88 -31.77
N GLY A 33 -18.55 -5.47 -32.62
CA GLY A 33 -18.77 -5.12 -34.02
C GLY A 33 -18.37 -3.70 -34.46
N GLY A 34 -17.90 -2.83 -33.58
CA GLY A 34 -17.37 -1.51 -33.98
C GLY A 34 -15.93 -1.55 -34.50
N SER A 35 -15.61 -0.69 -35.48
CA SER A 35 -14.24 -0.36 -35.90
C SER A 35 -13.34 -0.06 -34.68
N SER A 36 -12.15 -0.68 -34.56
CA SER A 36 -11.12 -0.41 -33.53
C SER A 36 -10.94 1.08 -33.16
N GLY A 37 -11.02 2.00 -34.13
CA GLY A 37 -10.94 3.45 -33.88
C GLY A 37 -12.19 4.04 -33.22
N SER A 38 -13.38 3.57 -33.61
CA SER A 38 -14.64 3.98 -32.96
C SER A 38 -14.76 3.40 -31.56
N ALA A 39 -14.30 2.15 -31.35
CA ALA A 39 -14.22 1.50 -30.05
C ALA A 39 -13.30 2.26 -29.07
N LEU A 40 -12.16 2.78 -29.56
CA LEU A 40 -11.27 3.64 -28.76
C LEU A 40 -11.96 4.96 -28.38
N MET A 41 -12.66 5.60 -29.31
CA MET A 41 -13.38 6.85 -29.03
C MET A 41 -14.54 6.66 -28.05
N MET A 42 -15.26 5.53 -28.17
CA MET A 42 -16.34 5.13 -27.26
C MET A 42 -15.85 4.77 -25.85
N THR A 43 -14.58 4.38 -25.69
CA THR A 43 -13.98 4.18 -24.36
C THR A 43 -13.37 5.47 -23.78
N LEU A 44 -12.72 6.28 -24.62
CA LEU A 44 -12.08 7.53 -24.22
C LEU A 44 -13.08 8.54 -23.68
N LEU A 45 -14.20 8.75 -24.38
CA LEU A 45 -15.14 9.83 -24.06
C LEU A 45 -15.80 9.62 -22.68
N PRO A 46 -16.37 8.44 -22.35
CA PRO A 46 -16.87 8.17 -21.00
C PRO A 46 -15.77 8.25 -19.94
N ALA A 47 -14.55 7.75 -20.22
CA ALA A 47 -13.44 7.82 -19.28
C ALA A 47 -13.00 9.26 -18.99
N LEU A 48 -12.99 10.14 -19.99
CA LEU A 48 -12.73 11.56 -19.83
C LEU A 48 -13.83 12.26 -19.04
N VAL A 49 -15.10 12.00 -19.36
CA VAL A 49 -16.24 12.55 -18.60
C VAL A 49 -16.16 12.12 -17.13
N TYR A 50 -15.90 10.85 -16.87
CA TYR A 50 -15.67 10.31 -15.53
C TYR A 50 -14.51 11.03 -14.82
N ALA A 51 -13.35 11.14 -15.46
CA ALA A 51 -12.18 11.80 -14.87
C ALA A 51 -12.42 13.29 -14.60
N LEU A 52 -13.07 14.00 -15.52
CA LEU A 52 -13.42 15.42 -15.36
C LEU A 52 -14.40 15.63 -14.22
N PHE A 53 -15.41 14.75 -14.08
CA PHE A 53 -16.34 14.78 -12.96
C PHE A 53 -15.60 14.68 -11.61
N TRP A 54 -14.73 13.68 -11.47
CA TRP A 54 -13.96 13.47 -10.24
C TRP A 54 -12.95 14.58 -9.97
N ILE A 55 -12.22 15.04 -10.99
CA ILE A 55 -11.28 16.17 -10.84
C ILE A 55 -12.03 17.44 -10.42
N SER A 56 -13.20 17.70 -10.99
CA SER A 56 -14.04 18.84 -10.60
C SER A 56 -14.48 18.74 -9.14
N LEU A 57 -14.89 17.54 -8.70
CA LEU A 57 -15.25 17.29 -7.31
C LEU A 57 -14.06 17.48 -6.35
N PHE A 58 -12.87 17.02 -6.76
CA PHE A 58 -11.61 17.28 -6.04
C PHE A 58 -11.37 18.78 -5.90
N LEU A 59 -11.49 19.57 -6.96
CA LEU A 59 -11.26 21.02 -6.91
C LEU A 59 -12.23 21.72 -5.94
N ILE A 60 -13.49 21.27 -5.87
CA ILE A 60 -14.49 21.79 -4.93
C ILE A 60 -14.17 21.38 -3.49
N PHE A 61 -13.94 20.10 -3.24
CA PHE A 61 -13.74 19.58 -1.89
C PHE A 61 -12.36 19.93 -1.31
N ARG A 62 -11.34 20.09 -2.15
CA ARG A 62 -10.02 20.57 -1.71
C ARG A 62 -10.09 21.92 -1.01
N ARG A 63 -10.97 22.82 -1.47
CA ARG A 63 -11.15 24.16 -0.88
C ARG A 63 -11.95 24.13 0.42
N THR A 64 -12.94 23.25 0.52
CA THR A 64 -13.87 23.21 1.66
C THR A 64 -13.43 22.26 2.77
N GLN A 65 -12.72 21.17 2.44
CA GLN A 65 -12.40 20.07 3.33
C GLN A 65 -10.88 19.89 3.50
N ARG A 66 -10.22 20.88 4.12
CA ARG A 66 -8.75 20.91 4.29
C ARG A 66 -8.17 19.65 4.97
N ARG A 67 -8.92 19.01 5.88
CA ARG A 67 -8.48 17.81 6.62
C ARG A 67 -8.22 16.59 5.76
N TRP A 68 -8.89 16.48 4.63
CA TRP A 68 -8.76 15.33 3.73
C TRP A 68 -7.72 15.59 2.64
N TYR A 69 -7.62 16.83 2.17
CA TYR A 69 -6.81 17.16 1.00
C TYR A 69 -5.48 17.85 1.29
N ALA A 70 -5.28 18.35 2.53
CA ALA A 70 -4.00 18.90 2.98
C ALA A 70 -3.71 18.70 4.49
N PRO A 71 -3.98 17.52 5.08
CA PRO A 71 -3.74 17.29 6.51
C PRO A 71 -2.27 17.46 6.94
N ARG A 72 -1.30 17.12 6.07
CA ARG A 72 0.13 17.20 6.41
C ARG A 72 0.65 18.62 6.62
N SER A 73 -0.09 19.63 6.19
CA SER A 73 0.37 21.02 6.29
C SER A 73 0.15 21.63 7.67
N TYR A 74 -0.85 21.16 8.43
CA TYR A 74 -1.31 21.87 9.63
C TYR A 74 -1.69 20.98 10.82
N LEU A 75 -1.73 19.64 10.66
CA LEU A 75 -2.08 18.78 11.78
C LEU A 75 -1.02 18.85 12.88
N PRO A 76 -1.42 19.06 14.15
CA PRO A 76 -0.47 19.16 15.26
C PRO A 76 0.24 17.84 15.57
N ASP A 77 -0.35 16.68 15.23
CA ASP A 77 0.25 15.34 15.46
C ASP A 77 1.52 15.09 14.64
N ILE A 78 1.78 15.93 13.63
CA ILE A 78 2.92 15.83 12.75
C ILE A 78 4.01 16.80 13.24
N HIS A 79 5.19 16.24 13.44
CA HIS A 79 6.40 17.00 13.78
C HIS A 79 6.62 18.13 12.78
N GLU A 80 7.05 19.29 13.26
CA GLU A 80 7.23 20.49 12.44
C GLU A 80 8.12 20.23 11.21
N HIS A 81 9.20 19.46 11.38
CA HIS A 81 10.13 19.11 10.32
C HIS A 81 9.57 18.13 9.26
N GLN A 82 8.38 17.54 9.46
CA GLN A 82 7.69 16.64 8.51
C GLN A 82 6.50 17.33 7.81
N ARG A 83 6.17 18.55 8.22
CA ARG A 83 5.05 19.32 7.67
C ARG A 83 5.35 19.77 6.25
N SER A 84 4.29 19.81 5.47
CA SER A 84 4.35 20.19 4.05
C SER A 84 3.88 21.63 3.87
N PRO A 85 4.45 22.39 2.92
CA PRO A 85 4.15 23.80 2.75
C PRO A 85 2.67 24.02 2.47
N GLU A 86 2.11 25.13 2.95
CA GLU A 86 0.70 25.42 2.70
C GLU A 86 0.46 25.83 1.23
N LEU A 87 -0.52 25.21 0.59
CA LEU A 87 -0.93 25.59 -0.76
C LEU A 87 -1.97 26.72 -0.73
N PRO A 88 -1.95 27.64 -1.71
CA PRO A 88 -2.97 28.68 -1.81
C PRO A 88 -4.36 28.07 -2.10
N SER A 89 -5.41 28.75 -1.62
CA SER A 89 -6.81 28.30 -1.65
C SER A 89 -7.56 28.61 -2.96
N GLY A 90 -6.90 29.20 -3.94
CA GLY A 90 -7.47 29.50 -5.26
C GLY A 90 -7.77 28.23 -6.08
N TRP A 91 -8.62 28.37 -7.11
CA TRP A 91 -9.02 27.26 -7.99
C TRP A 91 -7.86 26.65 -8.79
N VAL A 92 -6.95 27.49 -9.29
CA VAL A 92 -5.82 27.06 -10.16
C VAL A 92 -4.45 27.53 -9.65
N ASN A 93 -4.37 28.60 -8.86
CA ASN A 93 -3.10 29.19 -8.38
C ASN A 93 -2.21 28.21 -7.59
N TRP A 94 -2.82 27.18 -7.00
CA TRP A 94 -2.11 26.13 -6.30
C TRP A 94 -1.27 25.24 -7.21
N LEU A 95 -1.69 25.06 -8.47
CA LEU A 95 -1.04 24.13 -9.40
C LEU A 95 0.37 24.59 -9.74
N GLY A 96 0.57 25.90 -9.91
CA GLY A 96 1.91 26.48 -10.09
C GLY A 96 2.82 26.30 -8.88
N THR A 97 2.28 26.48 -7.66
CA THR A 97 3.04 26.27 -6.41
C THR A 97 3.37 24.79 -6.22
N PHE A 98 2.41 23.90 -6.47
CA PHE A 98 2.58 22.47 -6.39
C PHE A 98 3.60 21.92 -7.39
N LEU A 99 3.57 22.39 -8.64
CA LEU A 99 4.55 21.97 -9.65
C LEU A 99 5.98 22.37 -9.30
N LYS A 100 6.17 23.50 -8.60
CA LYS A 100 7.48 23.97 -8.14
C LYS A 100 8.10 23.12 -7.02
N ILE A 101 7.31 22.41 -6.21
CA ILE A 101 7.82 21.61 -5.10
C ILE A 101 8.54 20.37 -5.64
N GLU A 102 9.84 20.22 -5.41
CA GLU A 102 10.57 19.06 -5.89
C GLU A 102 10.19 17.76 -5.16
N ASP A 103 10.31 16.62 -5.85
CA ASP A 103 10.10 15.30 -5.25
C ASP A 103 11.05 15.03 -4.08
N ASN A 104 12.23 15.68 -4.06
CA ASN A 104 13.18 15.61 -2.94
C ASN A 104 12.53 16.07 -1.61
N HIS A 105 11.50 16.91 -1.66
CA HIS A 105 10.75 17.29 -0.46
C HIS A 105 10.13 16.07 0.24
N VAL A 106 9.63 15.08 -0.52
CA VAL A 106 9.08 13.83 0.02
C VAL A 106 10.16 13.01 0.71
N LEU A 107 11.38 12.99 0.17
CA LEU A 107 12.52 12.31 0.78
C LEU A 107 12.88 12.92 2.15
N HIS A 108 12.77 14.25 2.28
CA HIS A 108 13.17 14.97 3.50
C HIS A 108 12.10 15.02 4.59
N HIS A 109 10.81 15.02 4.22
CA HIS A 109 9.70 15.30 5.15
C HIS A 109 8.73 14.12 5.31
N SER A 110 8.80 13.09 4.46
CA SER A 110 7.87 11.96 4.49
C SER A 110 8.59 10.62 4.66
N SER A 111 9.10 10.02 3.58
CA SER A 111 9.91 8.79 3.68
C SER A 111 10.71 8.50 2.41
N LEU A 112 11.73 7.65 2.55
CA LEU A 112 12.52 7.12 1.44
C LEU A 112 11.65 6.27 0.48
N ASP A 113 10.75 5.44 1.02
CA ASP A 113 9.84 4.60 0.21
C ASP A 113 8.90 5.45 -0.67
N GLY A 114 8.32 6.51 -0.10
CA GLY A 114 7.42 7.41 -0.84
C GLY A 114 8.16 8.11 -1.99
N TYR A 115 9.38 8.59 -1.74
CA TYR A 115 10.24 9.16 -2.77
C TYR A 115 10.56 8.15 -3.88
N LEU A 116 10.99 6.94 -3.51
CA LEU A 116 11.35 5.91 -4.48
C LEU A 116 10.14 5.41 -5.28
N PHE A 117 8.94 5.41 -4.71
CA PHE A 117 7.71 5.10 -5.44
C PHE A 117 7.37 6.18 -6.48
N LEU A 118 7.45 7.48 -6.12
CA LEU A 118 7.27 8.56 -7.09
C LEU A 118 8.29 8.49 -8.22
N ARG A 119 9.54 8.21 -7.84
CA ARG A 119 10.61 7.99 -8.80
C ARG A 119 10.35 6.79 -9.69
N PHE A 120 9.81 5.69 -9.16
CA PHE A 120 9.43 4.51 -9.93
C PHE A 120 8.43 4.89 -11.03
N LEU A 121 7.31 5.52 -10.68
CA LEU A 121 6.29 5.93 -11.65
C LEU A 121 6.86 6.88 -12.71
N ARG A 122 7.71 7.83 -12.31
CA ARG A 122 8.38 8.75 -13.23
C ARG A 122 9.33 8.02 -14.19
N VAL A 123 10.10 7.06 -13.69
CA VAL A 123 11.00 6.22 -14.51
C VAL A 123 10.18 5.38 -15.48
N LEU A 124 9.08 4.76 -15.05
CA LEU A 124 8.18 4.01 -15.94
C LEU A 124 7.65 4.88 -17.08
N ALA A 125 7.12 6.07 -16.75
CA ALA A 125 6.64 7.02 -17.75
C ALA A 125 7.76 7.45 -18.71
N ALA A 126 8.95 7.78 -18.19
CA ALA A 126 10.11 8.17 -19.01
C ALA A 126 10.59 7.03 -19.92
N THR A 127 10.57 5.78 -19.46
CA THR A 127 10.88 4.59 -20.27
C THR A 127 9.88 4.42 -21.40
N CYS A 128 8.57 4.57 -21.13
CA CYS A 128 7.55 4.54 -22.18
C CYS A 128 7.72 5.68 -23.20
N LEU A 129 8.00 6.90 -22.75
CA LEU A 129 8.24 8.05 -23.63
C LEU A 129 9.47 7.82 -24.53
N THR A 130 10.57 7.34 -23.94
CA THR A 130 11.78 7.01 -24.71
C THR A 130 11.54 5.86 -25.67
N GLY A 131 10.73 4.88 -25.27
CA GLY A 131 10.24 3.83 -26.14
C GLY A 131 9.46 4.36 -27.34
N CYS A 132 8.63 5.38 -27.17
CA CYS A 132 7.97 6.03 -28.32
C CYS A 132 8.99 6.62 -29.29
N VAL A 133 10.01 7.31 -28.78
CA VAL A 133 11.07 7.92 -29.61
C VAL A 133 11.89 6.86 -30.38
N ILE A 134 12.15 5.69 -29.79
CA ILE A 134 12.91 4.61 -30.43
C ILE A 134 12.05 3.81 -31.41
N THR A 135 10.84 3.41 -30.98
CA THR A 135 10.00 2.46 -31.72
C THR A 135 9.16 3.13 -32.80
N TRP A 136 8.59 4.32 -32.56
CA TRP A 136 7.62 4.92 -33.48
C TRP A 136 8.19 5.25 -34.87
N PRO A 137 9.38 5.89 -34.98
CA PRO A 137 9.91 6.27 -36.29
C PRO A 137 10.20 5.09 -37.23
N ILE A 138 10.46 3.90 -36.67
CA ILE A 138 10.86 2.72 -37.44
C ILE A 138 9.70 1.73 -37.54
N LEU A 139 9.09 1.35 -36.40
CA LEU A 139 8.09 0.29 -36.35
C LEU A 139 6.72 0.73 -36.88
N LEU A 140 6.28 1.98 -36.67
CA LEU A 140 4.97 2.41 -37.19
C LEU A 140 4.95 2.43 -38.73
N PRO A 141 5.93 3.02 -39.45
CA PRO A 141 5.98 2.92 -40.90
C PRO A 141 6.16 1.47 -41.40
N LEU A 142 6.97 0.67 -40.69
CA LEU A 142 7.19 -0.74 -41.03
C LEU A 142 5.88 -1.55 -40.96
N HIS A 143 5.10 -1.36 -39.90
CA HIS A 143 3.82 -2.02 -39.72
C HIS A 143 2.76 -1.49 -40.69
N ALA A 144 2.69 -0.16 -40.89
CA ALA A 144 1.73 0.44 -41.81
C ALA A 144 1.90 -0.04 -43.25
N THR A 145 3.14 -0.21 -43.71
CA THR A 145 3.45 -0.73 -45.06
C THR A 145 3.42 -2.25 -45.15
N GLY A 146 3.05 -2.96 -44.08
CA GLY A 146 3.22 -4.41 -43.90
C GLY A 146 2.44 -5.33 -44.86
N GLY A 147 1.36 -4.82 -45.46
CA GLY A 147 0.66 -5.46 -46.58
C GLY A 147 -0.22 -6.67 -46.24
N ASN A 148 -0.63 -6.87 -44.98
CA ASN A 148 -1.52 -7.96 -44.58
C ASN A 148 -3.03 -7.59 -44.65
N GLY A 149 -3.37 -6.37 -45.05
CA GLY A 149 -4.76 -5.94 -45.24
C GLY A 149 -5.55 -5.68 -43.96
N ASN A 150 -4.89 -5.58 -42.81
CA ASN A 150 -5.54 -5.15 -41.57
C ASN A 150 -6.09 -3.72 -41.74
N THR A 151 -7.14 -3.38 -40.99
CA THR A 151 -7.75 -2.04 -41.01
C THR A 151 -7.48 -1.30 -39.70
N GLU A 152 -7.53 0.04 -39.77
CA GLU A 152 -7.51 0.94 -38.60
C GLU A 152 -6.29 0.79 -37.67
N LEU A 153 -6.47 0.61 -36.35
CA LEU A 153 -5.36 0.55 -35.40
C LEU A 153 -4.49 -0.71 -35.61
N ASP A 154 -5.10 -1.78 -36.13
CA ASP A 154 -4.40 -3.03 -36.40
C ASP A 154 -3.42 -2.92 -37.58
N ILE A 155 -3.52 -1.88 -38.42
CA ILE A 155 -2.52 -1.52 -39.44
C ILE A 155 -1.15 -1.24 -38.82
N LEU A 156 -1.14 -0.66 -37.62
CA LEU A 156 0.06 -0.22 -36.92
C LEU A 156 0.69 -1.31 -36.04
N SER A 157 0.19 -2.54 -36.13
CA SER A 157 0.63 -3.67 -35.33
C SER A 157 1.52 -4.64 -36.11
N PHE A 158 2.28 -5.45 -35.37
CA PHE A 158 3.08 -6.56 -35.87
C PHE A 158 2.29 -7.51 -36.77
N SER A 159 1.00 -7.68 -36.50
CA SER A 159 0.13 -8.56 -37.28
C SER A 159 -0.04 -8.11 -38.73
N ASN A 160 0.19 -6.84 -39.05
CA ASN A 160 0.04 -6.32 -40.42
C ASN A 160 1.23 -6.64 -41.34
N VAL A 161 2.33 -7.18 -40.82
CA VAL A 161 3.53 -7.49 -41.62
C VAL A 161 3.41 -8.89 -42.22
N LYS A 162 3.44 -9.00 -43.55
CA LYS A 162 3.39 -10.30 -44.26
C LYS A 162 4.78 -10.89 -44.56
N ASN A 163 5.74 -10.05 -44.91
CA ASN A 163 7.05 -10.49 -45.41
C ASN A 163 8.02 -10.90 -44.29
N PRO A 164 8.57 -12.13 -44.28
CA PRO A 164 9.49 -12.59 -43.23
C PRO A 164 10.74 -11.72 -43.04
N ASN A 165 11.28 -11.16 -44.14
CA ASN A 165 12.49 -10.32 -44.10
C ASN A 165 12.27 -9.00 -43.35
N ARG A 166 11.02 -8.53 -43.23
CA ARG A 166 10.73 -7.28 -42.50
C ARG A 166 10.79 -7.46 -40.98
N TYR A 167 10.71 -8.69 -40.47
CA TYR A 167 10.84 -8.95 -39.04
C TYR A 167 12.25 -8.75 -38.49
N TYR A 168 13.29 -8.74 -39.33
CA TYR A 168 14.64 -8.36 -38.90
C TYR A 168 14.67 -6.92 -38.36
N ALA A 169 14.00 -5.99 -39.03
CA ALA A 169 13.90 -4.61 -38.55
C ALA A 169 13.16 -4.53 -37.20
N ASN A 170 12.10 -5.33 -37.03
CA ASN A 170 11.38 -5.38 -35.75
C ASN A 170 12.27 -5.90 -34.61
N VAL A 171 12.96 -7.03 -34.83
CA VAL A 171 13.85 -7.63 -33.83
C VAL A 171 15.04 -6.73 -33.49
N ILE A 172 15.66 -6.06 -34.46
CA ILE A 172 16.78 -5.15 -34.20
C ILE A 172 16.33 -3.96 -33.33
N VAL A 173 15.18 -3.35 -33.65
CA VAL A 173 14.63 -2.27 -32.82
C VAL A 173 14.26 -2.77 -31.43
N ALA A 174 13.69 -3.98 -31.33
CA ALA A 174 13.41 -4.61 -30.05
C ALA A 174 14.69 -4.81 -29.22
N CYS A 175 15.77 -5.33 -29.79
CA CYS A 175 17.06 -5.46 -29.11
C CYS A 175 17.58 -4.11 -28.60
N VAL A 176 17.51 -3.04 -29.41
CA VAL A 176 17.92 -1.69 -29.00
C VAL A 176 17.08 -1.18 -27.83
N TYR A 177 15.75 -1.28 -27.93
CA TYR A 177 14.85 -0.81 -26.88
C TYR A 177 14.98 -1.64 -25.59
N PHE A 178 15.08 -2.97 -25.69
CA PHE A 178 15.24 -3.86 -24.55
C PHE A 178 16.58 -3.67 -23.86
N THR A 179 17.66 -3.43 -24.61
CA THR A 179 18.96 -3.04 -24.04
C THR A 179 18.86 -1.73 -23.28
N PHE A 180 18.14 -0.74 -23.83
CA PHE A 180 17.86 0.51 -23.13
C PHE A 180 17.06 0.30 -21.83
N VAL A 181 16.02 -0.53 -21.85
CA VAL A 181 15.22 -0.86 -20.66
C VAL A 181 16.09 -1.53 -19.60
N PHE A 182 16.91 -2.51 -19.99
CA PHE A 182 17.87 -3.16 -19.09
C PHE A 182 18.87 -2.16 -18.52
N TYR A 183 19.43 -1.26 -19.34
CA TYR A 183 20.31 -0.18 -18.89
C TYR A 183 19.61 0.74 -17.87
N VAL A 184 18.33 1.10 -18.09
CA VAL A 184 17.55 1.90 -17.12
C VAL A 184 17.42 1.15 -15.79
N VAL A 185 17.16 -0.16 -15.80
CA VAL A 185 17.10 -0.99 -14.59
C VAL A 185 18.44 -0.99 -13.85
N VAL A 186 19.57 -1.23 -14.53
CA VAL A 186 20.91 -1.18 -13.94
C VAL A 186 21.16 0.20 -13.32
N ARG A 187 20.90 1.26 -14.09
CA ARG A 187 21.12 2.65 -13.69
C ARG A 187 20.32 3.06 -12.46
N GLU A 188 19.06 2.67 -12.40
CA GLU A 188 18.20 2.97 -11.24
C GLU A 188 18.52 2.08 -10.04
N SER A 189 19.00 0.85 -10.26
CA SER A 189 19.45 -0.02 -9.18
C SER A 189 20.73 0.51 -8.51
N LEU A 190 21.69 1.02 -9.29
CA LEU A 190 22.88 1.70 -8.77
C LEU A 190 22.53 3.01 -8.04
N TYR A 191 21.62 3.81 -8.61
CA TYR A 191 21.11 5.02 -7.95
C TYR A 191 20.47 4.68 -6.60
N TYR A 192 19.67 3.62 -6.55
CA TYR A 192 19.03 3.16 -5.33
C TYR A 192 20.05 2.75 -4.28
N ALA A 193 21.06 1.95 -4.65
CA ALA A 193 22.10 1.49 -3.74
C ALA A 193 22.81 2.69 -3.07
N ASN A 194 23.27 3.64 -3.88
CA ASN A 194 23.97 4.83 -3.38
C ASN A 194 23.06 5.76 -2.56
N LEU A 195 21.80 5.95 -2.98
CA LEU A 195 20.85 6.78 -2.22
C LEU A 195 20.53 6.16 -0.87
N ARG A 196 20.34 4.84 -0.82
CA ARG A 196 20.05 4.13 0.41
C ARG A 196 21.24 4.15 1.36
N GLN A 197 22.45 3.99 0.85
CA GLN A 197 23.68 4.15 1.63
C GLN A 197 23.73 5.55 2.25
N ALA A 198 23.55 6.60 1.45
CA ALA A 198 23.50 7.99 1.93
C ALA A 198 22.39 8.23 2.96
N TYR A 199 21.21 7.63 2.77
CA TYR A 199 20.09 7.77 3.69
C TYR A 199 20.35 7.07 5.03
N LEU A 200 20.85 5.84 5.01
CA LEU A 200 21.11 5.06 6.22
C LEU A 200 22.32 5.56 7.01
N ASN A 201 23.26 6.24 6.34
CA ASN A 201 24.40 6.90 6.97
C ASN A 201 24.11 8.35 7.40
N SER A 202 22.88 8.84 7.22
CA SER A 202 22.52 10.17 7.70
C SER A 202 22.55 10.22 9.24
N PRO A 203 23.02 11.32 9.87
CA PRO A 203 23.11 11.41 11.33
C PRO A 203 21.80 11.11 12.05
N ALA A 204 20.68 11.62 11.52
CA ALA A 204 19.34 11.40 12.06
C ALA A 204 18.86 9.94 11.95
N TYR A 205 19.46 9.13 11.08
CA TYR A 205 19.17 7.71 10.96
C TYR A 205 20.15 6.85 11.78
N ALA A 206 21.45 7.13 11.67
CA ALA A 206 22.49 6.45 12.41
C ALA A 206 22.39 6.66 13.94
N SER A 207 21.72 7.73 14.39
CA SER A 207 21.41 7.97 15.81
C SER A 207 20.28 7.09 16.35
N ARG A 208 19.44 6.50 15.49
CA ARG A 208 18.26 5.74 15.92
C ARG A 208 18.65 4.42 16.56
N MET A 209 17.92 4.01 17.61
CA MET A 209 18.11 2.70 18.23
C MET A 209 17.89 1.55 17.24
N SER A 210 16.94 1.73 16.30
CA SER A 210 16.64 0.75 15.25
C SER A 210 17.76 0.52 14.22
N SER A 211 18.74 1.43 14.14
CA SER A 211 19.92 1.29 13.28
C SER A 211 21.04 0.49 13.94
N ARG A 212 21.06 0.43 15.27
CA ARG A 212 22.12 -0.19 16.09
C ARG A 212 21.69 -1.49 16.76
N THR A 213 20.44 -1.88 16.61
CA THR A 213 19.88 -3.08 17.26
C THR A 213 19.67 -4.21 16.26
N LEU A 214 20.15 -5.40 16.60
CA LEU A 214 19.94 -6.63 15.82
C LEU A 214 19.06 -7.62 16.56
N LEU A 215 18.25 -8.36 15.80
CA LEU A 215 17.48 -9.49 16.30
C LEU A 215 18.19 -10.80 15.94
N PHE A 216 18.66 -11.52 16.96
CA PHE A 216 19.21 -12.86 16.82
C PHE A 216 18.12 -13.89 17.10
N MET A 217 17.96 -14.83 16.18
CA MET A 217 17.02 -15.95 16.32
C MET A 217 17.73 -17.25 16.68
N SER A 218 16.94 -18.22 17.15
CA SER A 218 17.39 -19.58 17.51
C SER A 218 18.57 -19.56 18.49
N VAL A 219 18.52 -18.65 19.45
CA VAL A 219 19.55 -18.51 20.48
C VAL A 219 19.46 -19.69 21.46
N PRO A 220 20.55 -20.47 21.65
CA PRO A 220 20.57 -21.54 22.65
C PRO A 220 20.36 -21.02 24.07
N ASP A 221 19.73 -21.80 24.94
CA ASP A 221 19.47 -21.41 26.34
C ASP A 221 20.75 -21.00 27.09
N ALA A 222 21.87 -21.63 26.76
CA ALA A 222 23.17 -21.27 27.32
C ALA A 222 23.56 -19.81 27.05
N TYR A 223 23.17 -19.22 25.91
CA TYR A 223 23.51 -17.86 25.48
C TYR A 223 22.41 -16.83 25.81
N LYS A 224 21.33 -17.22 26.50
CA LYS A 224 20.30 -16.31 27.03
C LYS A 224 20.77 -15.57 28.30
N ASN A 225 22.03 -15.14 28.31
CA ASN A 225 22.66 -14.42 29.42
C ASN A 225 23.57 -13.33 28.85
N GLU A 226 23.46 -12.12 29.37
CA GLU A 226 24.23 -10.96 28.88
C GLU A 226 25.74 -11.22 28.96
N ASN A 227 26.24 -11.81 30.04
CA ASN A 227 27.66 -12.11 30.22
C ASN A 227 28.25 -12.98 29.10
N LYS A 228 27.48 -13.97 28.63
CA LYS A 228 27.92 -14.85 27.52
C LYS A 228 27.78 -14.18 26.17
N LEU A 229 26.79 -13.31 25.98
CA LEU A 229 26.71 -12.49 24.78
C LEU A 229 27.89 -11.53 24.67
N ARG A 230 28.34 -10.96 25.80
CA ARG A 230 29.57 -10.14 25.86
C ARG A 230 30.83 -10.96 25.57
N GLN A 231 30.88 -12.25 25.91
CA GLN A 231 31.98 -13.12 25.48
C GLN A 231 32.01 -13.34 23.96
N VAL A 232 30.86 -13.32 23.29
CA VAL A 232 30.75 -13.54 21.84
C VAL A 232 31.00 -12.27 21.05
N PHE A 233 30.39 -11.15 21.44
CA PHE A 233 30.43 -9.89 20.69
C PHE A 233 31.34 -8.81 21.32
N GLY A 234 31.98 -9.09 22.45
CA GLY A 234 32.85 -8.16 23.16
C GLY A 234 32.10 -6.99 23.83
N ASP A 235 32.85 -5.91 24.08
CA ASP A 235 32.35 -4.69 24.72
C ASP A 235 31.52 -3.79 23.78
N SER A 236 31.32 -4.20 22.53
CA SER A 236 30.48 -3.49 21.55
C SER A 236 28.98 -3.51 21.91
N ILE A 237 28.56 -4.39 22.82
CA ILE A 237 27.17 -4.47 23.29
C ILE A 237 26.86 -3.33 24.26
N ARG A 238 25.84 -2.54 23.92
CA ARG A 238 25.26 -1.52 24.78
C ARG A 238 24.18 -2.09 25.69
N ARG A 239 23.20 -2.80 25.11
CA ARG A 239 22.05 -3.38 25.83
C ARG A 239 21.53 -4.65 25.17
N THR A 240 20.85 -5.49 25.95
CA THR A 240 20.22 -6.72 25.47
C THR A 240 18.78 -6.84 25.96
N TRP A 241 17.86 -7.26 25.09
CA TRP A 241 16.49 -7.61 25.43
C TRP A 241 16.22 -9.06 25.08
N ILE A 242 15.93 -9.87 26.10
CA ILE A 242 15.58 -11.28 25.94
C ILE A 242 14.05 -11.37 25.81
N THR A 243 13.58 -11.92 24.69
CA THR A 243 12.14 -12.05 24.45
C THR A 243 11.54 -13.16 25.31
N SER A 244 10.30 -12.95 25.75
CA SER A 244 9.59 -13.92 26.60
C SER A 244 8.26 -14.35 25.96
N ASP A 245 7.72 -15.50 26.36
CA ASP A 245 6.42 -15.95 25.84
C ASP A 245 5.28 -15.10 26.41
N CYS A 246 4.93 -14.05 25.67
CA CYS A 246 3.92 -13.07 26.06
C CYS A 246 2.50 -13.44 25.61
N SER A 247 2.26 -14.63 25.03
CA SER A 247 0.98 -15.00 24.42
C SER A 247 -0.22 -14.94 25.40
N LYS A 248 0.00 -15.28 26.67
CA LYS A 248 -1.00 -15.15 27.74
C LYS A 248 -1.19 -13.69 28.15
N LEU A 249 -0.10 -12.93 28.31
CA LEU A 249 -0.13 -11.53 28.71
C LEU A 249 -0.83 -10.67 27.64
N GLU A 250 -0.53 -10.89 26.37
CA GLU A 250 -1.16 -10.21 25.23
C GLU A 250 -2.68 -10.39 25.26
N LYS A 251 -3.18 -11.63 25.44
CA LYS A 251 -4.62 -11.88 25.56
C LYS A 251 -5.27 -11.18 26.77
N MET A 252 -4.52 -11.02 27.86
CA MET A 252 -5.00 -10.35 29.07
C MET A 252 -5.04 -8.82 28.89
N VAL A 253 -4.00 -8.24 28.29
CA VAL A 253 -3.92 -6.82 27.92
C VAL A 253 -5.03 -6.48 26.92
N ASP A 254 -5.19 -7.27 25.85
CA ASP A 254 -6.27 -7.12 24.88
C ASP A 254 -7.65 -7.14 25.55
N ARG A 255 -7.84 -8.02 26.54
CA ARG A 255 -9.10 -8.12 27.28
C ARG A 255 -9.32 -6.91 28.19
N ARG A 256 -8.29 -6.42 28.88
CA ARG A 256 -8.30 -5.18 29.69
C ARG A 256 -8.68 -3.98 28.82
N ASP A 257 -8.03 -3.82 27.67
CA ASP A 257 -8.23 -2.68 26.78
C ASP A 257 -9.62 -2.71 26.12
N ARG A 258 -10.11 -3.90 25.73
CA ARG A 258 -11.51 -4.07 25.27
C ARG A 258 -12.54 -3.78 26.36
N LEU A 259 -12.24 -4.07 27.63
CA LEU A 259 -13.12 -3.73 28.75
C LEU A 259 -13.14 -2.21 28.96
N ALA A 260 -11.97 -1.55 28.89
CA ALA A 260 -11.87 -0.10 28.97
C ALA A 260 -12.66 0.60 27.86
N GLU A 261 -12.56 0.13 26.60
CA GLU A 261 -13.37 0.68 25.49
C GLU A 261 -14.87 0.50 25.69
N LYS A 262 -15.29 -0.65 26.25
CA LYS A 262 -16.70 -0.93 26.56
C LYS A 262 -17.22 -0.04 27.69
N LEU A 263 -16.41 0.17 28.73
CA LEU A 263 -16.71 1.08 29.83
C LEU A 263 -16.85 2.52 29.31
N GLU A 264 -15.86 3.02 28.55
CA GLU A 264 -15.90 4.36 27.95
C GLU A 264 -17.15 4.56 27.08
N THR A 265 -17.53 3.54 26.30
CA THR A 265 -18.75 3.57 25.48
C THR A 265 -20.02 3.58 26.34
N ALA A 266 -20.05 2.83 27.45
CA ALA A 266 -21.18 2.77 28.36
C ALA A 266 -21.37 4.10 29.11
N GLU A 267 -20.28 4.67 29.63
CA GLU A 267 -20.25 5.99 30.27
C GLU A 267 -20.72 7.08 29.32
N THR A 268 -20.15 7.11 28.12
CA THR A 268 -20.53 8.12 27.13
C THR A 268 -22.02 8.01 26.74
N LYS A 269 -22.58 6.80 26.66
CA LYS A 269 -24.01 6.59 26.42
C LYS A 269 -24.87 7.07 27.59
N LEU A 270 -24.40 6.87 28.83
CA LEU A 270 -25.08 7.35 30.03
C LEU A 270 -25.12 8.89 30.06
N ILE A 271 -23.97 9.54 29.88
CA ILE A 271 -23.85 11.01 29.88
C ILE A 271 -24.73 11.62 28.78
N ARG A 272 -24.70 11.06 27.55
CA ARG A 272 -25.58 11.53 26.47
C ARG A 272 -27.06 11.32 26.78
N ARG A 273 -27.43 10.23 27.45
CA ARG A 273 -28.83 10.00 27.86
C ARG A 273 -29.25 11.02 28.92
N ALA A 274 -28.42 11.25 29.94
CA ALA A 274 -28.66 12.25 30.98
C ALA A 274 -28.85 13.65 30.37
N ASN A 275 -27.94 14.05 29.48
CA ASN A 275 -28.02 15.35 28.81
C ASN A 275 -29.27 15.47 27.91
N LYS A 276 -29.67 14.39 27.23
CA LYS A 276 -30.91 14.38 26.42
C LYS A 276 -32.15 14.60 27.28
N ILE A 277 -32.32 13.83 28.35
CA ILE A 277 -33.47 13.93 29.26
C ILE A 277 -33.54 15.34 29.87
N ARG A 278 -32.40 15.89 30.27
CA ARG A 278 -32.33 17.24 30.84
C ARG A 278 -32.66 18.32 29.81
N THR A 279 -32.16 18.19 28.58
CA THR A 279 -32.48 19.13 27.48
C THR A 279 -33.97 19.08 27.15
N GLU A 280 -34.60 17.91 27.22
CA GLU A 280 -36.06 17.76 27.07
C GLU A 280 -36.81 18.44 28.22
N ALA A 281 -36.38 18.25 29.48
CA ALA A 281 -36.98 18.88 30.65
C ALA A 281 -36.89 20.43 30.64
N ILE A 282 -35.78 20.99 30.14
CA ILE A 282 -35.64 22.44 29.96
C ILE A 282 -36.62 22.93 28.88
N LYS A 283 -36.77 22.19 27.78
CA LYS A 283 -37.71 22.55 26.70
C LYS A 283 -39.17 22.48 27.15
N THR A 284 -39.52 21.55 28.05
CA THR A 284 -40.86 21.45 28.62
C THR A 284 -41.10 22.44 29.76
N GLY A 285 -40.10 23.24 30.15
CA GLY A 285 -40.21 24.24 31.22
C GLY A 285 -40.18 23.66 32.64
N GLU A 286 -39.82 22.38 32.80
CA GLU A 286 -39.68 21.73 34.12
C GLU A 286 -38.41 22.20 34.86
N LEU A 287 -37.46 22.84 34.15
CA LEU A 287 -36.16 23.25 34.67
C LEU A 287 -35.73 24.59 34.05
N ASN A 288 -35.24 25.52 34.88
CA ASN A 288 -34.65 26.76 34.42
C ASN A 288 -33.25 26.53 33.81
N ALA A 289 -32.98 27.18 32.68
CA ALA A 289 -31.73 27.03 31.92
C ALA A 289 -30.49 27.55 32.66
N ASP A 290 -30.65 28.47 33.62
CA ASP A 290 -29.55 29.13 34.33
C ASP A 290 -29.13 28.46 35.64
N MET A 291 -29.81 27.39 36.06
CA MET A 291 -29.42 26.64 37.26
C MET A 291 -28.19 25.76 36.97
N CYS A 292 -27.01 26.33 37.17
CA CYS A 292 -25.82 25.55 37.52
C CYS A 292 -26.14 24.88 38.87
N LEU A 293 -26.39 23.57 38.88
CA LEU A 293 -26.38 22.85 40.15
C LEU A 293 -24.91 22.73 40.53
N ASP A 294 -24.53 23.47 41.58
CA ASP A 294 -23.23 23.33 42.21
C ASP A 294 -22.90 21.84 42.44
N CYS A 295 -21.64 21.52 42.17
CA CYS A 295 -21.00 20.22 42.24
C CYS A 295 -21.02 19.54 43.62
N GLU A 296 -21.75 20.09 44.60
CA GLU A 296 -21.73 19.66 46.00
C GLU A 296 -22.95 18.83 46.43
N SER A 297 -24.01 18.70 45.60
CA SER A 297 -25.11 17.79 45.94
C SER A 297 -24.80 16.37 45.46
N SER A 298 -24.55 15.47 46.39
CA SER A 298 -24.19 14.04 46.21
C SER A 298 -25.24 13.18 45.48
N ASN A 299 -26.33 13.76 45.00
CA ASN A 299 -27.33 13.13 44.15
C ASN A 299 -28.28 14.20 43.60
N PRO A 300 -28.10 14.72 42.36
CA PRO A 300 -29.11 15.56 41.76
C PRO A 300 -30.40 14.73 41.63
N ALA A 301 -31.56 15.27 42.02
CA ALA A 301 -32.86 14.58 42.03
C ALA A 301 -33.25 13.89 40.68
N TRP A 302 -32.55 14.23 39.60
CA TRP A 302 -32.69 13.68 38.26
C TRP A 302 -31.94 12.36 38.03
N SER A 303 -31.01 11.96 38.91
CA SER A 303 -30.23 10.71 38.80
C SER A 303 -31.16 9.50 38.70
N HIS A 304 -32.29 9.51 39.42
CA HIS A 304 -33.31 8.44 39.37
C HIS A 304 -34.06 8.33 38.03
N LYS A 305 -34.18 9.42 37.25
CA LYS A 305 -34.82 9.38 35.91
C LYS A 305 -33.87 8.79 34.85
N VAL A 306 -32.56 8.84 35.08
CA VAL A 306 -31.55 8.35 34.13
C VAL A 306 -31.33 6.85 34.35
N LYS A 307 -31.91 6.01 33.49
CA LYS A 307 -31.67 4.56 33.53
C LYS A 307 -30.23 4.22 33.16
N ARG A 308 -29.47 3.64 34.11
CA ARG A 308 -28.12 3.09 33.86
C ARG A 308 -28.16 1.92 32.87
N PRO A 309 -27.14 1.76 32.01
CA PRO A 309 -27.10 0.68 31.02
C PRO A 309 -26.91 -0.68 31.69
N THR A 310 -27.78 -1.65 31.38
CA THR A 310 -27.67 -3.02 31.90
C THR A 310 -27.32 -4.00 30.79
N HIS A 311 -26.55 -5.04 31.11
CA HIS A 311 -26.27 -6.16 30.22
C HIS A 311 -26.40 -7.48 30.96
N ARG A 312 -26.52 -8.58 30.21
CA ARG A 312 -26.50 -9.93 30.77
C ARG A 312 -25.13 -10.56 30.55
N LEU A 313 -24.60 -11.21 31.57
CA LEU A 313 -23.29 -11.88 31.51
C LEU A 313 -23.29 -13.09 30.55
N LYS A 314 -24.46 -13.73 30.40
CA LYS A 314 -24.73 -14.84 29.47
C LYS A 314 -26.08 -14.58 28.81
N LEU A 315 -26.39 -15.23 27.68
CA LEU A 315 -27.68 -15.06 26.97
C LEU A 315 -28.90 -15.18 27.91
N PHE A 316 -28.84 -16.08 28.90
CA PHE A 316 -29.89 -16.30 29.91
C PHE A 316 -29.44 -15.97 31.34
N GLY A 317 -28.45 -15.09 31.52
CA GLY A 317 -27.95 -14.69 32.84
C GLY A 317 -28.71 -13.53 33.48
N GLU A 318 -28.34 -13.22 34.72
CA GLU A 318 -28.78 -12.04 35.46
C GLU A 318 -28.43 -10.74 34.73
N LYS A 319 -29.31 -9.73 34.81
CA LYS A 319 -29.05 -8.39 34.29
C LYS A 319 -28.28 -7.62 35.36
N VAL A 320 -27.04 -7.26 35.04
CA VAL A 320 -26.17 -6.46 35.92
C VAL A 320 -26.04 -5.04 35.37
N ASP A 321 -25.78 -4.08 36.26
CA ASP A 321 -25.35 -2.74 35.85
C ASP A 321 -24.01 -2.85 35.12
N SER A 322 -23.98 -2.38 33.87
CA SER A 322 -22.80 -2.50 33.02
C SER A 322 -21.64 -1.66 33.53
N ILE A 323 -21.90 -0.46 34.05
CA ILE A 323 -20.83 0.47 34.46
C ILE A 323 -20.16 -0.07 35.71
N HIS A 324 -20.93 -0.37 36.75
CA HIS A 324 -20.40 -0.93 37.99
C HIS A 324 -19.65 -2.25 37.74
N TRP A 325 -20.22 -3.13 36.90
CA TRP A 325 -19.57 -4.38 36.54
C TRP A 325 -18.26 -4.16 35.77
N TYR A 326 -18.26 -3.27 34.76
CA TYR A 326 -17.05 -2.97 33.98
C TYR A 326 -15.96 -2.30 34.84
N ARG A 327 -16.31 -1.39 35.77
CA ARG A 327 -15.35 -0.79 36.71
C ARG A 327 -14.67 -1.86 37.58
N ALA A 328 -15.47 -2.71 38.24
CA ALA A 328 -14.95 -3.77 39.09
C ALA A 328 -14.09 -4.79 38.32
N GLU A 329 -14.55 -5.23 37.14
CA GLU A 329 -13.80 -6.18 36.31
C GLU A 329 -12.53 -5.54 35.72
N LEU A 330 -12.57 -4.26 35.34
CA LEU A 330 -11.41 -3.54 34.81
C LEU A 330 -10.33 -3.35 35.89
N ALA A 331 -10.70 -2.98 37.11
CA ALA A 331 -9.76 -2.86 38.22
C ALA A 331 -9.07 -4.20 38.48
N LYS A 332 -9.84 -5.28 38.62
CA LYS A 332 -9.33 -6.65 38.80
C LYS A 332 -8.38 -7.06 37.66
N LYS A 333 -8.77 -6.83 36.40
CA LYS A 333 -7.95 -7.21 35.24
C LYS A 333 -6.70 -6.34 35.13
N THR A 334 -6.74 -5.09 35.54
CA THR A 334 -5.58 -4.19 35.57
C THR A 334 -4.55 -4.68 36.58
N GLU A 335 -5.00 -5.11 37.76
CA GLU A 335 -4.12 -5.73 38.77
C GLU A 335 -3.49 -7.04 38.26
N GLU A 336 -4.32 -7.94 37.68
CA GLU A 336 -3.82 -9.20 37.09
C GLU A 336 -2.77 -8.95 35.99
N VAL A 337 -3.01 -7.95 35.13
CA VAL A 337 -2.07 -7.55 34.08
C VAL A 337 -0.79 -6.98 34.67
N SER A 338 -0.88 -6.07 35.65
CA SER A 338 0.30 -5.48 36.31
C SER A 338 1.17 -6.56 36.97
N ASN A 339 0.55 -7.51 37.67
CA ASN A 339 1.25 -8.64 38.28
C ASN A 339 1.94 -9.54 37.24
N LEU A 340 1.32 -9.77 36.07
CA LEU A 340 1.95 -10.51 34.98
C LEU A 340 3.08 -9.71 34.34
N GLN A 341 2.88 -8.42 34.04
CA GLN A 341 3.91 -7.54 33.51
C GLN A 341 5.14 -7.52 34.41
N ALA A 342 4.97 -7.43 35.73
CA ALA A 342 6.06 -7.49 36.69
C ALA A 342 6.84 -8.82 36.62
N LYS A 343 6.17 -9.96 36.44
CA LYS A 343 6.82 -11.27 36.25
C LYS A 343 7.65 -11.33 34.97
N HIS A 344 7.14 -10.77 33.88
CA HIS A 344 7.86 -10.66 32.61
C HIS A 344 9.08 -9.75 32.73
N GLN A 345 8.95 -8.60 33.38
CA GLN A 345 10.05 -7.66 33.61
C GLN A 345 11.15 -8.24 34.50
N LYS A 346 10.79 -9.09 35.47
CA LYS A 346 11.76 -9.83 36.32
C LYS A 346 12.41 -11.03 35.61
N GLY A 347 11.93 -11.43 34.43
CA GLY A 347 12.45 -12.59 33.70
C GLY A 347 12.06 -13.95 34.29
N GLU A 348 11.01 -14.00 35.12
CA GLU A 348 10.52 -15.24 35.77
C GLU A 348 9.71 -16.16 34.82
N VAL A 349 9.47 -15.70 33.59
CA VAL A 349 8.66 -16.40 32.57
C VAL A 349 9.57 -17.11 31.57
N LYS A 350 9.04 -18.14 30.90
CA LYS A 350 9.73 -18.86 29.82
C LYS A 350 10.24 -17.88 28.76
N GLN A 351 11.57 -17.85 28.58
CA GLN A 351 12.25 -17.05 27.58
C GLN A 351 12.24 -17.75 26.22
N LEU A 352 11.89 -17.01 25.17
CA LEU A 352 11.95 -17.50 23.79
C LEU A 352 13.41 -17.49 23.29
N SER A 353 13.66 -18.22 22.21
CA SER A 353 14.99 -18.30 21.60
C SER A 353 15.25 -17.14 20.64
N ALA A 354 14.87 -15.92 21.04
CA ALA A 354 15.11 -14.70 20.29
C ALA A 354 15.56 -13.57 21.23
N ILE A 355 16.56 -12.81 20.79
CA ILE A 355 17.18 -11.75 21.59
C ILE A 355 17.46 -10.54 20.70
N PHE A 356 17.11 -9.35 21.18
CA PHE A 356 17.56 -8.10 20.59
C PHE A 356 18.84 -7.63 21.28
N VAL A 357 19.84 -7.22 20.51
CA VAL A 357 21.13 -6.72 21.01
C VAL A 357 21.39 -5.36 20.37
N GLU A 358 21.45 -4.32 21.20
CA GLU A 358 21.88 -2.98 20.81
C GLU A 358 23.40 -2.87 20.92
N PHE A 359 24.02 -2.38 19.85
CA PHE A 359 25.44 -2.09 19.79
C PHE A 359 25.72 -0.60 20.02
N ASN A 360 26.96 -0.26 20.40
CA ASN A 360 27.38 1.11 20.63
C ASN A 360 27.27 1.97 19.36
N SER A 361 27.68 1.41 18.22
CA SER A 361 27.63 2.07 16.90
C SER A 361 26.86 1.25 15.85
N GLN A 362 26.45 1.91 14.77
CA GLN A 362 25.85 1.24 13.61
C GLN A 362 26.87 0.33 12.92
N ALA A 363 28.14 0.73 12.88
CA ALA A 363 29.23 -0.05 12.30
C ALA A 363 29.41 -1.40 13.04
N ASP A 364 29.40 -1.38 14.38
CA ASP A 364 29.48 -2.61 15.19
C ASP A 364 28.30 -3.55 14.91
N ALA A 365 27.09 -2.99 14.79
CA ALA A 365 25.91 -3.77 14.42
C ALA A 365 26.06 -4.37 13.01
N GLN A 366 26.60 -3.64 12.02
CA GLN A 366 26.83 -4.21 10.68
C GLN A 366 27.88 -5.31 10.70
N VAL A 367 28.95 -5.18 11.49
CA VAL A 367 29.95 -6.23 11.68
C VAL A 367 29.30 -7.48 12.27
N ALA A 368 28.57 -7.35 13.38
CA ALA A 368 27.87 -8.45 14.02
C ALA A 368 26.86 -9.15 13.11
N LEU A 369 26.19 -8.39 12.22
CA LEU A 369 25.24 -8.91 11.23
C LEU A 369 25.92 -9.76 10.14
N GLN A 370 27.16 -9.43 9.76
CA GLN A 370 27.90 -10.10 8.69
C GLN A 370 28.76 -11.26 9.19
N THR A 371 29.21 -11.21 10.44
CA THR A 371 30.00 -12.27 11.07
C THR A 371 29.13 -13.48 11.44
N LEU A 372 29.69 -14.68 11.30
CA LEU A 372 29.05 -15.89 11.79
C LEU A 372 29.14 -15.94 13.33
N SER A 373 28.01 -15.75 14.01
CA SER A 373 27.96 -15.68 15.48
C SER A 373 28.12 -17.03 16.19
N HIS A 374 27.88 -18.15 15.51
CA HIS A 374 27.93 -19.48 16.14
C HIS A 374 28.43 -20.55 15.17
N HIS A 375 29.14 -21.54 15.70
CA HIS A 375 29.77 -22.61 14.92
C HIS A 375 28.77 -23.66 14.40
N GLN A 376 27.66 -23.89 15.11
CA GLN A 376 26.58 -24.78 14.64
C GLN A 376 25.62 -24.06 13.69
N PRO A 377 25.14 -24.74 12.63
CA PRO A 377 24.15 -24.18 11.72
C PRO A 377 22.84 -23.86 12.44
N PHE A 378 22.13 -22.85 11.95
CA PHE A 378 20.83 -22.40 12.47
C PHE A 378 20.79 -21.90 13.92
N HIS A 379 21.95 -21.63 14.54
CA HIS A 379 22.06 -21.04 15.88
C HIS A 379 22.62 -19.61 15.85
N MET A 380 22.06 -18.73 16.69
CA MET A 380 22.43 -17.31 16.79
C MET A 380 22.59 -16.61 15.44
N THR A 381 21.85 -17.06 14.43
CA THR A 381 21.96 -16.48 13.10
C THR A 381 21.19 -15.17 13.08
N PRO A 382 21.79 -14.05 12.65
CA PRO A 382 21.05 -12.81 12.40
C PRO A 382 20.19 -12.90 11.12
N ARG A 383 19.96 -14.13 10.62
CA ARG A 383 19.18 -14.43 9.43
C ARG A 383 17.87 -15.07 9.85
N PHE A 384 16.79 -14.42 9.48
CA PHE A 384 15.50 -15.08 9.34
C PHE A 384 15.59 -16.04 8.17
N ILE A 385 16.05 -17.26 8.45
CA ILE A 385 15.47 -18.42 7.80
C ILE A 385 14.23 -18.74 8.63
N GLY A 386 13.19 -17.92 8.46
CA GLY A 386 11.90 -18.57 8.28
C GLY A 386 12.13 -19.47 7.06
N SER A 387 12.05 -20.78 7.26
CA SER A 387 12.00 -21.77 6.17
C SER A 387 11.33 -21.10 4.97
N LEU A 388 12.04 -20.98 3.83
CA LEU A 388 11.53 -20.53 2.52
C LEU A 388 10.01 -20.55 2.54
N ALA A 389 9.39 -19.40 2.88
CA ALA A 389 8.03 -19.30 3.43
C ALA A 389 7.29 -20.64 3.44
N SER A 390 7.42 -21.42 4.53
CA SER A 390 6.98 -22.83 4.67
C SER A 390 6.47 -23.40 3.35
N ARG A 391 7.20 -24.25 2.62
CA ARG A 391 6.82 -24.74 1.26
C ARG A 391 5.31 -24.87 1.02
N ASP A 392 4.56 -25.31 2.02
CA ASP A 392 3.10 -25.26 2.15
C ASP A 392 2.42 -23.90 1.84
N CYS A 393 2.83 -22.78 2.43
CA CYS A 393 2.35 -21.42 2.12
C CYS A 393 2.66 -21.00 0.68
N MET A 394 3.87 -21.28 0.17
CA MET A 394 4.19 -21.03 -1.25
C MET A 394 3.36 -21.90 -2.19
N GLY A 395 3.17 -23.18 -1.83
CA GLY A 395 2.31 -24.11 -2.56
C GLY A 395 0.85 -23.66 -2.56
N PHE A 396 0.33 -23.24 -1.41
CA PHE A 396 -1.01 -22.66 -1.29
C PHE A 396 -1.18 -21.42 -2.16
N LEU A 397 -0.20 -20.51 -2.18
CA LEU A 397 -0.24 -19.33 -3.04
C LEU A 397 -0.21 -19.70 -4.53
N ALA A 398 0.60 -20.69 -4.93
CA ALA A 398 0.63 -21.16 -6.31
C ALA A 398 -0.73 -21.77 -6.74
N VAL A 399 -1.33 -22.60 -5.89
CA VAL A 399 -2.67 -23.16 -6.09
C VAL A 399 -3.70 -22.04 -6.17
N MET A 400 -3.66 -21.08 -5.24
CA MET A 400 -4.54 -19.92 -5.23
C MET A 400 -4.45 -19.14 -6.55
N VAL A 401 -3.24 -18.88 -7.05
CA VAL A 401 -3.04 -18.16 -8.32
C VAL A 401 -3.63 -18.93 -9.49
N ILE A 402 -3.44 -20.25 -9.58
CA ILE A 402 -3.95 -21.06 -10.71
C ILE A 402 -5.48 -21.14 -10.68
N PHE A 403 -6.07 -21.37 -9.51
CA PHE A 403 -7.51 -21.61 -9.36
C PHE A 403 -8.33 -20.33 -9.09
N TRP A 404 -7.72 -19.14 -9.09
CA TRP A 404 -8.46 -17.89 -8.84
C TRP A 404 -9.47 -17.53 -9.92
N SER A 405 -9.27 -18.03 -11.15
CA SER A 405 -10.23 -17.86 -12.24
C SER A 405 -11.59 -18.49 -11.90
N PHE A 406 -11.64 -19.51 -11.03
CA PHE A 406 -12.89 -20.16 -10.64
C PHE A 406 -13.79 -19.26 -9.78
N PRO A 407 -13.35 -18.69 -8.64
CA PRO A 407 -14.14 -17.69 -7.93
C PRO A 407 -14.51 -16.47 -8.78
N ALA A 408 -13.60 -16.01 -9.64
CA ALA A 408 -13.87 -14.91 -10.55
C ALA A 408 -14.96 -15.26 -11.58
N ALA A 409 -14.94 -16.48 -12.14
CA ALA A 409 -15.97 -16.97 -13.05
C ALA A 409 -17.33 -17.12 -12.36
N ILE A 410 -17.38 -17.49 -11.07
CA ILE A 410 -18.63 -17.51 -10.30
C ILE A 410 -19.21 -16.10 -10.18
N VAL A 411 -18.39 -15.11 -9.81
CA VAL A 411 -18.82 -13.70 -9.77
C VAL A 411 -19.27 -13.21 -11.15
N GLY A 412 -18.55 -13.63 -12.20
CA GLY A 412 -18.92 -13.38 -13.59
C GLY A 412 -20.24 -14.04 -13.98
N ALA A 413 -20.55 -15.25 -13.53
CA ALA A 413 -21.84 -15.90 -13.80
C ALA A 413 -23.00 -15.26 -13.01
N ILE A 414 -22.71 -14.78 -11.80
CA ILE A 414 -23.61 -13.97 -10.95
C ILE A 414 -23.92 -12.61 -11.62
N SER A 415 -23.17 -12.18 -12.64
CA SER A 415 -23.52 -10.96 -13.38
C SER A 415 -24.79 -11.05 -14.20
N ASN A 416 -25.18 -12.27 -14.59
CA ASN A 416 -26.38 -12.48 -15.35
C ASN A 416 -27.59 -12.56 -14.40
N ILE A 417 -28.34 -11.46 -14.28
CA ILE A 417 -29.52 -11.38 -13.42
C ILE A 417 -30.53 -12.48 -13.77
N THR A 418 -30.71 -12.79 -15.05
CA THR A 418 -31.59 -13.86 -15.53
C THR A 418 -31.16 -15.24 -15.00
N TYR A 419 -29.85 -15.50 -14.91
CA TYR A 419 -29.31 -16.74 -14.34
C TYR A 419 -29.49 -16.80 -12.81
N ILE A 420 -29.34 -15.68 -12.10
CA ILE A 420 -29.58 -15.64 -10.65
C ILE A 420 -31.06 -15.85 -10.32
N CYS A 421 -31.96 -15.20 -11.06
CA CYS A 421 -33.40 -15.32 -10.81
C CYS A 421 -33.92 -16.73 -11.08
N THR A 422 -33.25 -17.51 -11.93
CA THR A 422 -33.57 -18.95 -12.13
C THR A 422 -33.00 -19.84 -11.02
N LEU A 423 -31.83 -19.51 -10.45
CA LEU A 423 -31.21 -20.23 -9.34
C LEU A 423 -31.83 -19.94 -7.97
N ILE A 424 -32.20 -18.69 -7.70
CA ILE A 424 -32.79 -18.24 -6.44
C ILE A 424 -34.12 -17.55 -6.75
N PRO A 425 -35.24 -18.29 -6.77
CA PRO A 425 -36.53 -17.77 -7.21
C PRO A 425 -37.06 -16.59 -6.35
N PHE A 426 -36.58 -16.43 -5.12
CA PHE A 426 -36.88 -15.27 -4.28
C PHE A 426 -36.38 -13.94 -4.88
N LEU A 427 -35.35 -13.95 -5.75
CA LEU A 427 -34.85 -12.76 -6.45
C LEU A 427 -35.63 -12.45 -7.75
N GLY A 428 -36.73 -13.15 -8.03
CA GLY A 428 -37.58 -12.89 -9.20
C GLY A 428 -38.06 -11.45 -9.31
N PHE A 429 -38.22 -10.73 -8.19
CA PHE A 429 -38.60 -9.31 -8.15
C PHE A 429 -37.65 -8.38 -8.93
N ILE A 430 -36.39 -8.81 -9.17
CA ILE A 430 -35.39 -8.03 -9.90
C ILE A 430 -35.71 -8.00 -11.41
N LEU A 431 -36.40 -9.01 -11.92
CA LEU A 431 -36.83 -9.05 -13.33
C LEU A 431 -37.93 -8.04 -13.63
N ASP A 432 -38.69 -7.62 -12.60
CA ASP A 432 -39.77 -6.64 -12.71
C ASP A 432 -39.28 -5.18 -12.59
N LEU A 433 -37.97 -4.96 -12.39
CA LEU A 433 -37.37 -3.63 -12.33
C LEU A 433 -37.24 -3.01 -13.73
N PRO A 434 -37.34 -1.67 -13.85
CA PRO A 434 -37.10 -0.96 -15.10
C PRO A 434 -35.74 -1.31 -15.73
N ASP A 435 -35.68 -1.41 -17.06
CA ASP A 435 -34.48 -1.80 -17.82
C ASP A 435 -33.23 -0.99 -17.46
N VAL A 436 -33.39 0.30 -17.12
CA VAL A 436 -32.30 1.17 -16.68
C VAL A 436 -31.70 0.72 -15.35
N ILE A 437 -32.54 0.33 -14.38
CA ILE A 437 -32.10 -0.15 -13.06
C ILE A 437 -31.55 -1.56 -13.19
N LYS A 438 -32.19 -2.40 -13.99
CA LYS A 438 -31.70 -3.75 -14.29
C LYS A 438 -30.32 -3.71 -14.94
N GLY A 439 -30.12 -2.88 -15.97
CA GLY A 439 -28.84 -2.67 -16.63
C GLY A 439 -27.77 -2.07 -15.70
N ALA A 440 -28.16 -1.16 -14.79
CA ALA A 440 -27.24 -0.65 -13.78
C ALA A 440 -26.80 -1.72 -12.77
N ILE A 441 -27.70 -2.61 -12.35
CA ILE A 441 -27.36 -3.74 -11.48
C ILE A 441 -26.47 -4.76 -12.23
N GLU A 442 -26.81 -5.10 -13.48
CA GLU A 442 -26.02 -6.00 -14.35
C GLU A 442 -24.62 -5.45 -14.63
N GLY A 443 -24.44 -4.14 -14.76
CA GLY A 443 -23.13 -3.53 -14.98
C GLY A 443 -22.32 -3.26 -13.71
N LEU A 444 -22.96 -2.73 -12.66
CA LEU A 444 -22.26 -2.20 -11.48
C LEU A 444 -22.02 -3.26 -10.40
N LEU A 445 -22.96 -4.19 -10.19
CA LEU A 445 -22.85 -5.22 -9.15
C LEU A 445 -21.68 -6.18 -9.40
N PRO A 446 -21.48 -6.72 -10.63
CA PRO A 446 -20.38 -7.66 -10.89
C PRO A 446 -19.05 -6.97 -10.87
N ALA A 447 -19.00 -5.73 -11.36
CA ALA A 447 -17.85 -4.86 -11.20
C ALA A 447 -17.50 -4.69 -9.71
N ALA A 448 -18.45 -4.25 -8.87
CA ALA A 448 -18.20 -4.09 -7.44
C ALA A 448 -17.79 -5.40 -6.76
N ALA A 449 -18.44 -6.51 -7.09
CA ALA A 449 -18.14 -7.84 -6.54
C ALA A 449 -16.75 -8.36 -6.98
N LEU A 450 -16.37 -8.15 -8.23
CA LEU A 450 -15.07 -8.53 -8.77
C LEU A 450 -13.96 -7.66 -8.18
N ALA A 451 -14.19 -6.34 -8.03
CA ALA A 451 -13.26 -5.46 -7.31
C ALA A 451 -13.09 -5.89 -5.84
N ALA A 452 -14.19 -6.24 -5.16
CA ALA A 452 -14.13 -6.77 -3.80
C ALA A 452 -13.36 -8.08 -3.73
N LEU A 453 -13.60 -9.02 -4.67
CA LEU A 453 -12.86 -10.27 -4.78
C LEU A 453 -11.36 -10.01 -4.99
N MET A 454 -10.98 -9.13 -5.92
CA MET A 454 -9.57 -8.79 -6.17
C MET A 454 -8.92 -8.11 -4.96
N SER A 455 -9.68 -7.34 -4.17
CA SER A 455 -9.17 -6.70 -2.94
C SER A 455 -8.81 -7.70 -1.83
N LEU A 456 -9.32 -8.93 -1.88
CA LEU A 456 -9.00 -9.99 -0.92
C LEU A 456 -7.61 -10.60 -1.15
N VAL A 457 -7.11 -10.60 -2.38
CA VAL A 457 -5.84 -11.27 -2.72
C VAL A 457 -4.68 -10.77 -1.86
N PRO A 458 -4.43 -9.46 -1.73
CA PRO A 458 -3.32 -8.99 -0.91
C PRO A 458 -3.55 -9.21 0.59
N ILE A 459 -4.80 -9.35 1.04
CA ILE A 459 -5.13 -9.68 2.43
C ILE A 459 -4.72 -11.14 2.71
N ILE A 460 -5.06 -12.07 1.81
CA ILE A 460 -4.66 -13.48 1.90
C ILE A 460 -3.13 -13.59 1.89
N CYS A 461 -2.46 -12.90 0.96
CA CYS A 461 -0.99 -12.89 0.90
C CYS A 461 -0.33 -12.40 2.20
N ARG A 462 -0.90 -11.39 2.87
CA ARG A 462 -0.41 -10.92 4.19
C ARG A 462 -0.63 -11.95 5.29
N ILE A 463 -1.77 -12.64 5.28
CA ILE A 463 -2.05 -13.72 6.24
C ILE A 463 -1.04 -14.85 6.06
N CYS A 464 -0.78 -15.28 4.82
CA CYS A 464 0.25 -16.27 4.51
C CYS A 464 1.64 -15.80 4.96
N ALA A 465 2.00 -14.52 4.74
CA ALA A 465 3.28 -13.98 5.19
C ALA A 465 3.44 -14.03 6.72
N ARG A 466 2.37 -13.74 7.48
CA ARG A 466 2.38 -13.83 8.95
C ARG A 466 2.48 -15.28 9.42
N GLN A 467 1.75 -16.19 8.78
CA GLN A 467 1.82 -17.63 9.07
C GLN A 467 3.20 -18.23 8.75
N ALA A 468 3.88 -17.72 7.73
CA ALA A 468 5.25 -18.10 7.39
C ALA A 468 6.31 -17.63 8.41
N GLY A 469 5.91 -16.89 9.46
CA GLY A 469 6.81 -16.46 10.53
C GLY A 469 7.70 -15.26 10.17
N VAL A 470 7.25 -14.41 9.24
CA VAL A 470 8.01 -13.20 8.87
C VAL A 470 8.00 -12.20 10.05
N PRO A 471 9.17 -11.74 10.54
CA PRO A 471 9.29 -11.05 11.84
C PRO A 471 8.87 -9.58 11.86
N SER A 472 8.78 -8.93 10.70
CA SER A 472 8.53 -7.49 10.61
C SER A 472 7.45 -7.16 9.59
N LYS A 473 6.66 -6.13 9.88
CA LYS A 473 5.62 -5.61 8.97
C LYS A 473 6.20 -5.20 7.61
N ALA A 474 7.39 -4.61 7.58
CA ALA A 474 8.10 -4.25 6.35
C ALA A 474 8.38 -5.48 5.46
N ARG A 475 8.85 -6.58 6.06
CA ARG A 475 9.10 -7.83 5.33
C ARG A 475 7.79 -8.51 4.89
N VAL A 476 6.72 -8.40 5.67
CA VAL A 476 5.38 -8.87 5.28
C VAL A 476 4.90 -8.14 4.02
N GLU A 477 5.08 -6.81 3.93
CA GLU A 477 4.75 -6.04 2.72
C GLU A 477 5.62 -6.47 1.53
N LEU A 478 6.92 -6.70 1.73
CA LEU A 478 7.83 -7.19 0.69
C LEU A 478 7.42 -8.58 0.16
N PHE A 479 7.06 -9.52 1.04
CA PHE A 479 6.55 -10.83 0.65
C PHE A 479 5.24 -10.70 -0.13
N THR A 480 4.31 -9.89 0.38
CA THR A 480 3.01 -9.61 -0.24
C THR A 480 3.19 -9.01 -1.62
N GLN A 481 4.14 -8.08 -1.80
CA GLN A 481 4.48 -7.48 -3.09
C GLN A 481 4.87 -8.54 -4.14
N SER A 482 5.72 -9.49 -3.78
CA SER A 482 6.13 -10.57 -4.71
C SER A 482 4.98 -11.52 -5.04
N ALA A 483 4.24 -12.00 -4.03
CA ALA A 483 3.12 -12.90 -4.25
C ALA A 483 1.99 -12.25 -5.07
N HIS A 484 1.65 -11.00 -4.74
CA HIS A 484 0.63 -10.24 -5.46
C HIS A 484 1.11 -9.86 -6.88
N PHE A 485 2.40 -9.63 -7.10
CA PHE A 485 2.92 -9.41 -8.45
C PHE A 485 2.76 -10.64 -9.34
N VAL A 486 3.11 -11.84 -8.85
CA VAL A 486 2.89 -13.08 -9.60
C VAL A 486 1.41 -13.25 -9.94
N PHE A 487 0.53 -12.98 -8.97
CA PHE A 487 -0.91 -12.99 -9.21
C PHE A 487 -1.33 -12.00 -10.32
N GLN A 488 -0.84 -10.76 -10.28
CA GLN A 488 -1.15 -9.74 -11.29
C GLN A 488 -0.68 -10.16 -12.69
N VAL A 489 0.53 -10.69 -12.83
CA VAL A 489 1.04 -11.15 -14.14
C VAL A 489 0.23 -12.33 -14.67
N VAL A 490 -0.06 -13.33 -13.83
CA VAL A 490 -0.79 -14.52 -14.29
C VAL A 490 -2.26 -14.19 -14.58
N GLN A 491 -2.97 -13.57 -13.63
CA GLN A 491 -4.42 -13.40 -13.72
C GLN A 491 -4.85 -12.15 -14.50
N VAL A 492 -4.18 -11.01 -14.28
CA VAL A 492 -4.57 -9.72 -14.91
C VAL A 492 -3.91 -9.52 -16.26
N PHE A 493 -2.76 -10.15 -16.50
CA PHE A 493 -2.09 -10.08 -17.79
C PHE A 493 -2.33 -11.35 -18.63
N LEU A 494 -1.76 -12.50 -18.25
CA LEU A 494 -1.77 -13.69 -19.11
C LEU A 494 -3.16 -14.28 -19.34
N VAL A 495 -3.94 -14.51 -18.28
CA VAL A 495 -5.31 -15.06 -18.39
C VAL A 495 -6.20 -14.09 -19.17
N THR A 496 -6.19 -12.80 -18.84
CA THR A 496 -6.95 -11.78 -19.59
C THR A 496 -6.61 -11.75 -21.08
N THR A 497 -5.32 -11.84 -21.42
CA THR A 497 -4.87 -11.87 -22.82
C THR A 497 -5.38 -13.11 -23.55
N LEU A 498 -5.37 -14.28 -22.90
CA LEU A 498 -5.86 -15.53 -23.48
C LEU A 498 -7.39 -15.54 -23.65
N THR A 499 -8.11 -15.03 -22.64
CA THR A 499 -9.56 -15.03 -22.59
C THR A 499 -10.18 -14.00 -23.53
N SER A 500 -9.70 -12.75 -23.52
CA SER A 500 -10.21 -11.67 -24.39
C SER A 500 -10.07 -11.96 -25.88
N ALA A 501 -9.14 -12.84 -26.25
CA ALA A 501 -8.90 -13.21 -27.63
C ALA A 501 -9.68 -14.45 -28.11
N ALA A 502 -10.24 -15.27 -27.21
CA ALA A 502 -10.84 -16.54 -27.61
C ALA A 502 -11.80 -17.18 -26.57
N SER A 503 -13.09 -16.99 -26.76
CA SER A 503 -14.12 -17.87 -26.18
C SER A 503 -14.00 -19.34 -26.67
N ALA A 504 -13.26 -19.59 -27.76
CA ALA A 504 -12.98 -20.91 -28.32
C ALA A 504 -11.67 -21.58 -27.81
N ALA A 505 -10.69 -20.83 -27.29
CA ALA A 505 -9.38 -21.37 -26.90
C ALA A 505 -9.45 -22.22 -25.62
N THR A 506 -10.39 -21.92 -24.72
CA THR A 506 -10.61 -22.69 -23.49
C THR A 506 -10.89 -24.17 -23.78
N ALA A 507 -11.61 -24.47 -24.87
CA ALA A 507 -11.88 -25.84 -25.31
C ALA A 507 -10.65 -26.54 -25.92
N GLN A 508 -9.70 -25.78 -26.50
CA GLN A 508 -8.45 -26.29 -27.05
C GLN A 508 -7.37 -26.50 -25.97
N ILE A 509 -7.30 -25.63 -24.95
CA ILE A 509 -6.35 -25.75 -23.84
C ILE A 509 -6.62 -26.99 -22.98
N VAL A 510 -7.90 -27.32 -22.78
CA VAL A 510 -8.29 -28.56 -22.05
C VAL A 510 -7.91 -29.81 -22.83
N LYS A 511 -7.86 -29.74 -24.16
CA LYS A 511 -7.50 -30.88 -25.03
C LYS A 511 -6.00 -31.02 -25.23
N ASP A 512 -5.26 -29.91 -25.37
CA ASP A 512 -3.81 -29.89 -25.57
C ASP A 512 -3.15 -28.75 -24.77
N PRO A 513 -2.62 -29.02 -23.55
CA PRO A 513 -1.99 -28.00 -22.72
C PRO A 513 -0.68 -27.45 -23.32
N LEU A 514 -0.06 -28.19 -24.26
CA LEU A 514 1.15 -27.74 -24.96
C LEU A 514 0.87 -26.69 -26.06
N SER A 515 -0.39 -26.53 -26.48
CA SER A 515 -0.81 -25.53 -27.49
C SER A 515 -0.85 -24.09 -26.97
N VAL A 516 -0.71 -23.90 -25.65
CA VAL A 516 -0.80 -22.59 -25.00
C VAL A 516 0.18 -21.57 -25.61
N LYS A 517 1.39 -21.99 -25.99
CA LYS A 517 2.39 -21.10 -26.62
C LYS A 517 1.95 -20.59 -27.99
N ASP A 518 1.32 -21.45 -28.79
CA ASP A 518 0.89 -21.14 -30.15
C ASP A 518 -0.39 -20.30 -30.10
N LEU A 519 -1.30 -20.61 -29.17
CA LEU A 519 -2.48 -19.80 -28.87
C LEU A 519 -2.10 -18.41 -28.37
N LEU A 520 -1.13 -18.31 -27.45
CA LEU A 520 -0.66 -17.03 -26.92
C LEU A 520 -0.12 -16.14 -28.04
N ALA A 521 0.71 -16.68 -28.93
CA ALA A 521 1.29 -15.91 -30.03
C ALA A 521 0.28 -15.53 -31.12
N GLN A 522 -0.78 -16.31 -31.36
CA GLN A 522 -1.86 -15.91 -32.27
C GLN A 522 -2.77 -14.82 -31.68
N ASN A 523 -2.94 -14.83 -30.36
CA ASN A 523 -3.90 -14.00 -29.65
C ASN A 523 -3.31 -12.70 -29.09
N LEU A 524 -2.01 -12.66 -28.80
CA LEU A 524 -1.35 -11.47 -28.27
C LEU A 524 -1.60 -10.23 -29.16
N PRO A 525 -1.38 -10.28 -30.49
CA PRO A 525 -1.58 -9.12 -31.34
C PRO A 525 -3.02 -8.61 -31.35
N LYS A 526 -4.01 -9.50 -31.19
CA LYS A 526 -5.44 -9.15 -31.17
C LYS A 526 -5.86 -8.46 -29.87
N ALA A 527 -5.25 -8.83 -28.75
CA ALA A 527 -5.52 -8.22 -27.44
C ALA A 527 -4.92 -6.80 -27.29
N THR A 528 -4.21 -6.29 -28.28
CA THR A 528 -3.64 -4.92 -28.31
C THR A 528 -4.69 -3.84 -28.04
N ASN A 529 -5.83 -3.92 -28.72
CA ASN A 529 -6.88 -2.89 -28.62
C ASN A 529 -7.50 -2.85 -27.22
N PHE A 530 -7.64 -4.01 -26.59
CA PHE A 530 -8.04 -4.11 -25.18
C PHE A 530 -7.05 -3.38 -24.27
N TYR A 531 -5.74 -3.61 -24.43
CA TYR A 531 -4.74 -2.98 -23.57
C TYR A 531 -4.60 -1.47 -23.82
N ILE A 532 -4.78 -0.98 -25.05
CA ILE A 532 -4.85 0.47 -25.33
C ILE A 532 -5.99 1.10 -24.51
N SER A 533 -7.20 0.55 -24.62
CA SER A 533 -8.37 1.00 -23.86
C SER A 533 -8.15 0.88 -22.35
N TYR A 534 -7.49 -0.20 -21.89
CA TYR A 534 -7.10 -0.39 -20.50
C TYR A 534 -6.21 0.74 -19.99
N PHE A 535 -5.11 1.09 -20.67
CA PHE A 535 -4.23 2.19 -20.22
C PHE A 535 -4.95 3.54 -20.15
N MET A 536 -5.84 3.80 -21.10
CA MET A 536 -6.63 5.03 -21.14
C MET A 536 -7.61 5.11 -19.97
N LEU A 537 -8.47 4.09 -19.84
CA LEU A 537 -9.49 4.02 -18.79
C LEU A 537 -8.83 3.99 -17.41
N GLN A 538 -7.84 3.11 -17.23
CA GLN A 538 -7.18 2.91 -15.96
C GLN A 538 -6.30 4.12 -15.58
N GLY A 539 -5.60 4.74 -16.52
CA GLY A 539 -4.81 5.95 -16.27
C GLY A 539 -5.67 7.13 -15.83
N LEU A 540 -6.77 7.41 -16.55
CA LEU A 540 -7.71 8.48 -16.21
C LEU A 540 -8.49 8.20 -14.92
N SER A 541 -8.97 6.96 -14.74
CA SER A 541 -9.75 6.58 -13.56
C SER A 541 -8.90 6.50 -12.30
N MET A 542 -7.71 5.86 -12.36
CA MET A 542 -6.84 5.76 -11.18
C MET A 542 -6.30 7.12 -10.75
N SER A 543 -5.92 8.01 -11.68
CA SER A 543 -5.42 9.34 -11.34
C SER A 543 -6.49 10.23 -10.71
N SER A 544 -7.70 10.26 -11.29
CA SER A 544 -8.81 11.04 -10.76
C SER A 544 -9.31 10.51 -9.41
N MET A 545 -9.47 9.20 -9.25
CA MET A 545 -9.88 8.58 -7.98
C MET A 545 -8.83 8.74 -6.88
N ALA A 546 -7.54 8.64 -7.22
CA ALA A 546 -6.46 8.86 -6.26
C ALA A 546 -6.47 10.29 -5.71
N LEU A 547 -6.83 11.30 -6.53
CA LEU A 547 -6.92 12.69 -6.07
C LEU A 547 -8.11 12.94 -5.14
N VAL A 548 -9.31 12.45 -5.48
CA VAL A 548 -10.53 12.74 -4.71
C VAL A 548 -10.55 12.00 -3.38
N GLN A 549 -10.07 10.76 -3.33
CA GLN A 549 -10.10 9.91 -2.12
C GLN A 549 -11.48 9.82 -1.44
N ILE A 550 -12.59 9.97 -2.19
CA ILE A 550 -13.94 10.08 -1.63
C ILE A 550 -14.33 8.89 -0.76
N VAL A 551 -13.86 7.69 -1.11
CA VAL A 551 -14.15 6.45 -0.39
C VAL A 551 -13.66 6.56 1.05
N SER A 552 -12.45 7.09 1.28
CA SER A 552 -11.91 7.26 2.63
C SER A 552 -12.75 8.22 3.48
N ALA A 553 -13.17 9.34 2.91
CA ALA A 553 -14.01 10.33 3.58
C ALA A 553 -15.43 9.81 3.86
N LEU A 554 -16.03 9.06 2.92
CA LEU A 554 -17.35 8.44 3.08
C LEU A 554 -17.32 7.34 4.14
N VAL A 555 -16.33 6.45 4.09
CA VAL A 555 -16.15 5.39 5.09
C VAL A 555 -15.94 6.00 6.47
N PHE A 556 -15.09 7.03 6.58
CA PHE A 556 -14.91 7.75 7.83
C PHE A 556 -16.23 8.34 8.34
N LYS A 557 -16.99 9.05 7.50
CA LYS A 557 -18.26 9.65 7.90
C LYS A 557 -19.28 8.59 8.31
N PHE A 558 -19.33 7.45 7.60
CA PHE A 558 -20.20 6.33 7.92
C PHE A 558 -19.82 5.70 9.27
N VAL A 559 -18.55 5.34 9.46
CA VAL A 559 -18.04 4.73 10.70
C VAL A 559 -18.23 5.68 11.89
N THR A 560 -17.91 6.96 11.73
CA THR A 560 -18.09 7.94 12.82
C THR A 560 -19.55 8.20 13.16
N THR A 561 -20.46 8.14 12.20
CA THR A 561 -21.89 8.37 12.45
C THR A 561 -22.55 7.18 13.14
N PHE A 562 -22.23 5.95 12.74
CA PHE A 562 -22.93 4.75 13.21
C PHE A 562 -22.18 3.95 14.30
N PHE A 563 -20.84 4.00 14.34
CA PHE A 563 -20.04 3.11 15.20
C PHE A 563 -19.17 3.86 16.22
N ALA A 564 -18.87 5.14 16.01
CA ALA A 564 -18.08 5.93 16.96
C ALA A 564 -19.00 6.61 18.00
N TYR A 565 -19.02 6.05 19.20
CA TYR A 565 -19.79 6.60 20.32
C TYR A 565 -18.95 7.36 21.34
N SER A 566 -17.64 7.10 21.43
CA SER A 566 -16.75 7.69 22.43
C SER A 566 -15.82 8.77 21.84
N PRO A 567 -15.37 9.75 22.67
CA PRO A 567 -14.40 10.77 22.26
C PRO A 567 -13.13 10.18 21.65
N ARG A 568 -12.56 9.13 22.26
CA ARG A 568 -11.36 8.45 21.75
C ARG A 568 -11.54 7.95 20.33
N ARG A 569 -12.62 7.21 20.03
CA ARG A 569 -12.84 6.67 18.68
C ARG A 569 -13.05 7.76 17.64
N LEU A 570 -13.72 8.86 18.03
CA LEU A 570 -13.90 10.02 17.16
C LEU A 570 -12.58 10.74 16.89
N PHE A 571 -11.74 10.92 17.92
CA PHE A 571 -10.42 11.52 17.80
C PHE A 571 -9.46 10.65 17.00
N GLN A 572 -9.31 9.36 17.33
CA GLN A 572 -8.42 8.44 16.62
C GLN A 572 -8.76 8.38 15.14
N GLY A 573 -10.04 8.23 14.78
CA GLY A 573 -10.44 8.28 13.38
C GLY A 573 -10.17 9.63 12.73
N TRP A 574 -10.29 10.74 13.47
CA TRP A 574 -10.01 12.08 12.94
C TRP A 574 -8.51 12.39 12.86
N ALA A 575 -7.66 11.78 13.69
CA ALA A 575 -6.21 11.97 13.73
C ALA A 575 -5.51 11.07 12.71
N GLU A 576 -6.04 9.88 12.45
CA GLU A 576 -5.48 8.95 11.47
C GLU A 576 -5.45 9.56 10.05
N LEU A 577 -4.29 9.49 9.40
CA LEU A 577 -4.11 9.92 8.02
C LEU A 577 -4.24 8.73 7.06
N ALA A 578 -4.62 9.00 5.81
CA ALA A 578 -4.61 7.98 4.78
C ALA A 578 -3.20 7.39 4.62
N SER A 579 -3.09 6.06 4.60
CA SER A 579 -1.81 5.36 4.46
C SER A 579 -1.79 4.47 3.24
N LEU A 580 -0.59 4.12 2.78
CA LEU A 580 -0.39 3.17 1.69
C LEU A 580 0.17 1.85 2.19
N SER A 581 -0.30 0.77 1.58
CA SER A 581 0.29 -0.54 1.73
C SER A 581 1.06 -0.92 0.47
N TRP A 582 2.38 -1.02 0.57
CA TRP A 582 3.29 -1.23 -0.56
C TRP A 582 3.00 -2.52 -1.34
N GLY A 583 2.60 -3.59 -0.65
CA GLY A 583 2.23 -4.87 -1.25
C GLY A 583 0.98 -4.81 -2.13
N ASN A 584 0.15 -3.76 -2.00
CA ASN A 584 -1.03 -3.57 -2.88
C ASN A 584 -0.67 -2.74 -4.11
N VAL A 585 0.07 -1.65 -3.90
CA VAL A 585 0.22 -0.57 -4.88
C VAL A 585 1.32 -0.86 -5.90
N PHE A 586 2.49 -1.33 -5.46
CA PHE A 586 3.61 -1.63 -6.37
C PHE A 586 3.29 -2.69 -7.43
N PRO A 587 2.67 -3.84 -7.09
CA PRO A 587 2.37 -4.89 -8.07
C PRO A 587 1.49 -4.42 -9.23
N VAL A 588 0.49 -3.57 -8.97
CA VAL A 588 -0.42 -3.04 -10.00
C VAL A 588 0.34 -2.20 -11.02
N PHE A 589 1.15 -1.23 -10.57
CA PHE A 589 1.91 -0.37 -11.48
C PHE A 589 3.05 -1.11 -12.17
N THR A 590 3.65 -2.09 -11.50
CA THR A 590 4.67 -2.93 -12.11
C THR A 590 4.07 -3.81 -13.19
N ASN A 591 2.88 -4.39 -12.98
CA ASN A 591 2.17 -5.14 -14.01
C ASN A 591 1.78 -4.26 -15.20
N MET A 592 1.33 -3.03 -14.94
CA MET A 592 1.06 -2.04 -15.99
C MET A 592 2.31 -1.74 -16.84
N ALA A 593 3.49 -1.67 -16.22
CA ALA A 593 4.76 -1.58 -16.95
C ALA A 593 5.10 -2.86 -17.72
N VAL A 594 4.89 -4.04 -17.13
CA VAL A 594 5.10 -5.36 -17.78
C VAL A 594 4.27 -5.47 -19.06
N ILE A 595 3.00 -5.07 -19.03
CA ILE A 595 2.12 -5.04 -20.20
C ILE A 595 2.68 -4.07 -21.26
N ALA A 596 3.03 -2.83 -20.87
CA ALA A 596 3.57 -1.84 -21.80
C ALA A 596 4.87 -2.31 -22.47
N LEU A 597 5.74 -3.00 -21.73
CA LEU A 597 6.98 -3.57 -22.26
C LEU A 597 6.72 -4.76 -23.19
N THR A 598 5.81 -5.66 -22.82
CA THR A 598 5.49 -6.83 -23.64
C THR A 598 4.91 -6.43 -25.00
N TYR A 599 4.07 -5.41 -25.02
CA TYR A 599 3.46 -4.89 -26.25
C TYR A 599 4.28 -3.85 -26.99
N SER A 600 5.40 -3.37 -26.42
CA SER A 600 6.20 -2.26 -26.96
C SER A 600 6.61 -2.42 -28.42
N CYS A 601 6.97 -3.63 -28.85
CA CYS A 601 7.42 -3.94 -30.21
C CYS A 601 6.35 -4.66 -31.05
N ILE A 602 5.24 -5.06 -30.43
CA ILE A 602 4.10 -5.71 -31.09
C ILE A 602 3.12 -4.64 -31.59
N ALA A 603 2.82 -3.66 -30.73
CA ALA A 603 1.97 -2.53 -31.04
C ALA A 603 2.55 -1.27 -30.37
N PRO A 604 3.51 -0.59 -31.03
CA PRO A 604 4.26 0.53 -30.46
C PRO A 604 3.40 1.68 -29.93
N LEU A 605 2.18 1.82 -30.46
CA LEU A 605 1.22 2.84 -30.05
C LEU A 605 0.85 2.76 -28.56
N ILE A 606 0.86 1.55 -27.97
CA ILE A 606 0.56 1.34 -26.53
C ILE A 606 1.48 2.17 -25.64
N LEU A 607 2.75 2.37 -26.02
CA LEU A 607 3.71 3.14 -25.23
C LEU A 607 3.29 4.60 -25.01
N GLY A 608 2.61 5.21 -26.00
CA GLY A 608 2.13 6.59 -25.89
C GLY A 608 0.99 6.73 -24.88
N PHE A 609 0.02 5.81 -24.94
CA PHE A 609 -1.09 5.77 -23.97
C PHE A 609 -0.61 5.37 -22.57
N ALA A 610 0.33 4.42 -22.47
CA ALA A 610 0.96 4.05 -21.22
C ALA A 610 1.72 5.23 -20.59
N PHE A 611 2.46 6.01 -21.38
CA PHE A 611 3.13 7.23 -20.91
C PHE A 611 2.14 8.23 -20.33
N LEU A 612 1.07 8.57 -21.07
CA LEU A 612 0.07 9.53 -20.62
C LEU A 612 -0.62 9.07 -19.33
N GLY A 613 -1.06 7.81 -19.29
CA GLY A 613 -1.71 7.22 -18.12
C GLY A 613 -0.80 7.17 -16.89
N LEU A 614 0.44 6.68 -17.03
CA LEU A 614 1.42 6.62 -15.94
C LEU A 614 1.81 8.02 -15.44
N TYR A 615 1.93 9.00 -16.34
CA TYR A 615 2.28 10.38 -15.96
C TYR A 615 1.18 11.07 -15.16
N LEU A 616 -0.09 10.90 -15.55
CA LEU A 616 -1.24 11.41 -14.80
C LEU A 616 -1.32 10.78 -13.41
N VAL A 617 -1.13 9.46 -13.32
CA VAL A 617 -1.05 8.73 -12.06
C VAL A 617 0.10 9.25 -11.20
N TYR A 618 1.29 9.41 -11.77
CA TYR A 618 2.45 9.97 -11.08
C TYR A 618 2.12 11.32 -10.43
N GLN A 619 1.45 12.22 -11.16
CA GLN A 619 1.09 13.53 -10.64
C GLN A 619 0.03 13.46 -9.52
N ALA A 620 -0.93 12.53 -9.61
CA ALA A 620 -1.92 12.29 -8.56
C ALA A 620 -1.28 11.77 -7.27
N TYR A 621 -0.42 10.76 -7.37
CA TYR A 621 0.31 10.24 -6.21
C TYR A 621 1.28 11.28 -5.63
N ARG A 622 1.95 12.08 -6.47
CA ARG A 622 2.81 13.17 -6.02
C ARG A 622 2.06 14.18 -5.16
N TYR A 623 0.85 14.57 -5.55
CA TYR A 623 -0.01 15.41 -4.71
C TYR A 623 -0.27 14.75 -3.36
N ASN A 624 -0.69 13.48 -3.36
CA ASN A 624 -1.06 12.80 -2.13
C ASN A 624 0.15 12.56 -1.20
N PHE A 625 1.33 12.20 -1.71
CA PHE A 625 2.52 12.05 -0.86
C PHE A 625 2.98 13.35 -0.22
N LEU A 626 2.78 14.48 -0.91
CA LEU A 626 3.08 15.78 -0.35
C LEU A 626 2.05 16.19 0.70
N PHE A 627 0.75 16.00 0.48
CA PHE A 627 -0.27 16.67 1.29
C PHE A 627 -1.13 15.75 2.16
N VAL A 628 -1.25 14.47 1.83
CA VAL A 628 -2.29 13.59 2.36
C VAL A 628 -1.75 12.33 3.06
N TYR A 629 -0.83 11.62 2.42
CA TYR A 629 -0.42 10.29 2.88
C TYR A 629 0.57 10.32 4.04
N ASP A 630 0.33 9.49 5.06
CA ASP A 630 1.33 9.13 6.07
C ASP A 630 1.75 7.66 5.90
N ILE A 631 3.05 7.42 5.89
CA ILE A 631 3.62 6.10 5.65
C ILE A 631 3.85 5.46 7.02
N GLN A 632 3.05 4.43 7.33
CA GLN A 632 3.15 3.72 8.61
C GLN A 632 4.23 2.64 8.60
N VAL A 633 4.44 1.97 7.47
CA VAL A 633 5.42 0.89 7.33
C VAL A 633 6.54 1.35 6.39
N ASP A 634 7.73 1.55 6.95
CA ASP A 634 8.93 1.89 6.19
C ASP A 634 9.77 0.63 5.93
N THR A 635 10.02 0.35 4.65
CA THR A 635 10.85 -0.76 4.15
C THR A 635 12.27 -0.34 3.85
N LYS A 636 12.65 0.91 4.17
CA LYS A 636 13.98 1.49 3.92
C LYS A 636 14.36 1.43 2.43
N GLY A 637 13.37 1.59 1.56
CA GLY A 637 13.49 1.57 0.11
C GLY A 637 13.50 0.18 -0.53
N LEU A 638 13.41 -0.92 0.23
CA LEU A 638 13.58 -2.29 -0.30
C LEU A 638 12.51 -2.71 -1.32
N VAL A 639 11.35 -2.06 -1.32
CA VAL A 639 10.25 -2.29 -2.28
C VAL A 639 10.63 -1.89 -3.70
N TYR A 640 11.52 -0.90 -3.85
CA TYR A 640 11.96 -0.33 -5.13
C TYR A 640 12.84 -1.27 -5.96
N PRO A 641 14.00 -1.77 -5.48
CA PRO A 641 14.82 -2.70 -6.24
C PRO A 641 14.02 -3.96 -6.60
N ARG A 642 13.11 -4.40 -5.71
CA ARG A 642 12.20 -5.52 -6.01
C ARG A 642 11.25 -5.23 -7.17
N ALA A 643 10.69 -4.03 -7.26
CA ALA A 643 9.86 -3.62 -8.38
C ALA A 643 10.67 -3.51 -9.69
N LEU A 644 11.93 -3.07 -9.62
CA LEU A 644 12.84 -3.08 -10.78
C LEU A 644 13.13 -4.51 -11.28
N GLN A 645 13.33 -5.45 -10.35
CA GLN A 645 13.51 -6.87 -10.69
C GLN A 645 12.27 -7.47 -11.35
N HIS A 646 11.08 -7.13 -10.85
CA HIS A 646 9.81 -7.52 -11.46
C HIS A 646 9.60 -6.92 -12.86
N LEU A 647 10.18 -5.74 -13.15
CA LEU A 647 10.13 -5.15 -14.49
C LEU A 647 10.89 -5.99 -15.52
N LEU A 648 11.98 -6.65 -15.12
CA LEU A 648 12.72 -7.60 -15.98
C LEU A 648 11.87 -8.82 -16.36
N THR A 649 10.87 -9.20 -15.54
CA THR A 649 9.90 -10.22 -15.95
C THR A 649 9.12 -9.79 -17.19
N GLY A 650 8.78 -8.50 -17.32
CA GLY A 650 8.14 -7.98 -18.53
C GLY A 650 9.07 -7.96 -19.74
N LEU A 651 10.37 -7.74 -19.53
CA LEU A 651 11.38 -7.87 -20.59
C LEU A 651 11.45 -9.30 -21.12
N TYR A 652 11.51 -10.29 -20.21
CA TYR A 652 11.50 -11.71 -20.59
C TYR A 652 10.21 -12.13 -21.29
N LEU A 653 9.05 -11.67 -20.82
CA LEU A 653 7.79 -11.94 -21.49
C LEU A 653 7.76 -11.33 -22.90
N ALA A 654 8.28 -10.10 -23.07
CA ALA A 654 8.39 -9.46 -24.38
C ALA A 654 9.27 -10.27 -25.35
N GLU A 655 10.43 -10.73 -24.91
CA GLU A 655 11.37 -11.54 -25.70
C GLU A 655 10.78 -12.89 -26.09
N ILE A 656 10.20 -13.62 -25.13
CA ILE A 656 9.56 -14.92 -25.38
C ILE A 656 8.37 -14.77 -26.35
N CYS A 657 7.57 -13.71 -26.20
CA CYS A 657 6.46 -13.43 -27.11
C CYS A 657 6.96 -13.11 -28.53
N LEU A 658 8.02 -12.30 -28.68
CA LEU A 658 8.58 -12.00 -30.00
C LEU A 658 9.20 -13.23 -30.67
N ILE A 659 9.86 -14.11 -29.91
CA ILE A 659 10.34 -15.41 -30.40
C ILE A 659 9.16 -16.23 -30.94
N GLY A 660 8.09 -16.38 -30.15
CA GLY A 660 6.89 -17.11 -30.57
C GLY A 660 6.23 -16.51 -31.82
N LEU A 661 6.08 -15.19 -31.87
CA LEU A 661 5.50 -14.47 -33.01
C LEU A 661 6.32 -14.63 -34.30
N CYS A 662 7.65 -14.52 -34.22
CA CYS A 662 8.53 -14.71 -35.37
C CYS A 662 8.56 -16.18 -35.83
N ALA A 663 8.46 -17.14 -34.90
CA ALA A 663 8.40 -18.56 -35.20
C ALA A 663 7.13 -18.94 -35.98
N ILE A 664 5.95 -18.47 -35.55
CA ILE A 664 4.68 -18.72 -36.27
C ILE A 664 4.70 -18.14 -37.68
N LYS A 665 5.40 -17.03 -37.89
CA LYS A 665 5.51 -16.36 -39.19
C LYS A 665 6.65 -16.93 -40.06
N GLY A 666 7.31 -18.00 -39.63
CA GLY A 666 8.36 -18.69 -40.39
C GLY A 666 9.67 -17.91 -40.52
N ALA A 667 9.92 -16.92 -39.67
CA ALA A 667 11.10 -16.06 -39.73
C ALA A 667 12.23 -16.61 -38.84
N ILE A 668 12.98 -17.60 -39.36
CA ILE A 668 14.00 -18.33 -38.59
C ILE A 668 15.16 -17.44 -38.11
N GLY A 669 15.67 -16.54 -38.97
CA GLY A 669 16.79 -15.66 -38.60
C GLY A 669 16.47 -14.72 -37.43
N PRO A 670 15.35 -13.96 -37.46
CA PRO A 670 14.90 -13.14 -36.34
C PRO A 670 14.70 -13.93 -35.03
N VAL A 671 14.24 -15.19 -35.11
CA VAL A 671 14.12 -16.09 -33.94
C VAL A 671 15.48 -16.37 -33.31
N ILE A 672 16.50 -16.70 -34.11
CA ILE A 672 17.85 -16.99 -33.60
C ILE A 672 18.45 -15.75 -32.92
N ILE A 673 18.33 -14.58 -33.54
CA ILE A 673 18.84 -13.31 -32.97
C ILE A 673 18.19 -13.04 -31.61
N MET A 674 16.87 -13.15 -31.53
CA MET A 674 16.14 -12.88 -30.28
C MET A 674 16.43 -13.93 -29.21
N ALA A 675 16.62 -15.20 -29.57
CA ALA A 675 16.99 -16.26 -28.64
C ALA A 675 18.40 -16.05 -28.04
N LEU A 676 19.38 -15.66 -28.86
CA LEU A 676 20.72 -15.30 -28.38
C LEU A 676 20.69 -14.08 -27.47
N PHE A 677 19.86 -13.08 -27.82
CA PHE A 677 19.66 -11.88 -27.00
C PHE A 677 19.06 -12.21 -25.62
N LEU A 678 18.06 -13.10 -25.57
CA LEU A 678 17.47 -13.60 -24.32
C LEU A 678 18.51 -14.25 -23.42
N VAL A 679 19.38 -15.12 -23.97
CA VAL A 679 20.46 -15.75 -23.20
C VAL A 679 21.43 -14.68 -22.66
N GLY A 680 21.81 -13.70 -23.49
CA GLY A 680 22.64 -12.58 -23.07
C GLY A 680 22.03 -11.78 -21.93
N ASN A 681 20.72 -11.50 -21.99
CA ASN A 681 20.01 -10.79 -20.94
C ASN A 681 19.90 -11.59 -19.63
N ILE A 682 19.71 -12.91 -19.71
CA ILE A 682 19.72 -13.77 -18.52
C ILE A 682 21.09 -13.71 -17.83
N LEU A 683 22.18 -13.83 -18.59
CA LEU A 683 23.54 -13.76 -18.04
C LEU A 683 23.85 -12.37 -17.46
N ALA A 684 23.46 -11.30 -18.14
CA ALA A 684 23.64 -9.94 -17.66
C ALA A 684 22.84 -9.67 -16.39
N HIS A 685 21.61 -10.19 -16.31
CA HIS A 685 20.77 -10.09 -15.12
C HIS A 685 21.35 -10.89 -13.94
N MET A 686 21.86 -12.11 -14.16
CA MET A 686 22.57 -12.86 -13.12
C MET A 686 23.76 -12.07 -12.57
N SER A 687 24.61 -11.52 -13.46
CA SER A 687 25.73 -10.68 -13.07
C SER A 687 25.32 -9.43 -12.28
N LEU A 688 24.23 -8.76 -12.70
CA LEU A 688 23.68 -7.61 -11.98
C LEU A 688 23.23 -7.98 -10.56
N ASN A 689 22.56 -9.12 -10.40
CA ASN A 689 22.09 -9.57 -9.10
C ASN A 689 23.24 -9.95 -8.17
N ASP A 690 24.27 -10.62 -8.69
CA ASP A 690 25.46 -10.96 -7.91
C ASP A 690 26.18 -9.70 -7.41
N ALA A 691 26.27 -8.67 -8.24
CA ALA A 691 26.89 -7.39 -7.88
C ALA A 691 26.06 -6.59 -6.85
N LEU A 692 24.73 -6.56 -6.98
CA LEU A 692 23.86 -5.69 -6.17
C LEU A 692 23.29 -6.35 -4.91
N ALA A 693 23.20 -7.67 -4.85
CA ALA A 693 22.68 -8.40 -3.68
C ALA A 693 23.33 -7.99 -2.35
N PRO A 694 24.68 -7.86 -2.24
CA PRO A 694 25.30 -7.42 -0.99
C PRO A 694 24.92 -5.98 -0.64
N LEU A 695 24.89 -5.07 -1.61
CA LEU A 695 24.57 -3.65 -1.43
C LEU A 695 23.10 -3.41 -1.04
N ASN A 696 22.20 -4.31 -1.42
CA ASN A 696 20.80 -4.27 -1.03
C ASN A 696 20.56 -4.76 0.41
N THR A 697 21.53 -5.42 1.03
CA THR A 697 21.35 -6.03 2.36
C THR A 697 22.20 -5.34 3.41
N PHE A 698 23.42 -4.97 3.07
CA PHE A 698 24.44 -4.52 4.00
C PHE A 698 24.95 -3.12 3.65
N LEU A 699 25.43 -2.41 4.67
CA LEU A 699 26.17 -1.15 4.48
C LEU A 699 27.68 -1.44 4.39
N PRO A 700 28.36 -0.98 3.33
CA PRO A 700 29.82 -1.07 3.25
C PRO A 700 30.51 -0.24 4.34
N ARG A 701 31.55 -0.80 4.96
CA ARG A 701 32.36 -0.11 5.99
C ARG A 701 33.19 1.05 5.42
N SER A 702 33.51 1.02 4.13
CA SER A 702 34.23 2.10 3.46
C SER A 702 33.45 3.43 3.47
N LEU A 703 32.13 3.39 3.64
CA LEU A 703 31.29 4.59 3.68
C LEU A 703 31.60 5.48 4.86
N ASP A 704 32.00 4.92 6.01
CA ASP A 704 32.36 5.72 7.18
C ASP A 704 33.62 6.57 6.89
N ALA A 705 34.64 5.94 6.30
CA ALA A 705 35.86 6.65 5.88
C ALA A 705 35.61 7.64 4.73
N GLU A 706 34.76 7.28 3.77
CA GLU A 706 34.37 8.19 2.69
C GLU A 706 33.59 9.40 3.21
N GLU A 707 32.75 9.18 4.22
CA GLU A 707 31.98 10.21 4.88
C GLU A 707 32.87 11.21 5.62
N GLU A 708 33.86 10.73 6.38
CA GLU A 708 34.87 11.57 7.03
C GLU A 708 35.62 12.42 6.00
N MET A 709 36.13 11.81 4.92
CA MET A 709 36.83 12.54 3.85
C MET A 709 35.94 13.60 3.17
N LEU A 710 34.64 13.35 3.04
CA LEU A 710 33.70 14.31 2.44
C LEU A 710 33.37 15.45 3.40
N GLN A 711 33.26 15.19 4.70
CA GLN A 711 33.09 16.23 5.72
C GLN A 711 34.31 17.16 5.74
N GLU A 712 35.52 16.61 5.74
CA GLU A 712 36.76 17.39 5.66
C GLU A 712 36.80 18.30 4.42
N LYS A 713 36.37 17.78 3.26
CA LYS A 713 36.27 18.56 2.03
C LYS A 713 35.20 19.65 2.11
N GLU A 714 34.05 19.38 2.72
CA GLU A 714 32.99 20.37 2.91
C GLU A 714 33.44 21.49 3.85
N ASP A 715 34.15 21.16 4.94
CA ASP A 715 34.73 22.14 5.86
C ASP A 715 35.81 22.98 5.16
N ALA A 716 36.61 22.37 4.27
CA ALA A 716 37.60 23.07 3.47
C ALA A 716 36.96 23.96 2.37
N VAL A 717 35.86 23.53 1.75
CA VAL A 717 35.14 24.27 0.70
C VAL A 717 34.25 25.37 1.30
N ALA A 718 33.73 25.21 2.52
CA ALA A 718 33.03 26.27 3.24
C ALA A 718 33.92 27.51 3.48
N ALA A 719 35.24 27.36 3.40
CA ALA A 719 36.21 28.45 3.43
C ALA A 719 36.43 29.16 2.07
N ILE A 720 35.91 28.63 0.95
CA ILE A 720 36.14 29.16 -0.41
C ILE A 720 34.82 29.14 -1.19
N ASN A 721 34.23 30.32 -1.39
CA ASN A 721 32.92 30.50 -2.04
C ASN A 721 32.85 29.94 -3.49
N GLU A 722 31.67 29.41 -3.85
CA GLU A 722 31.39 28.53 -5.00
C GLU A 722 31.43 29.15 -6.42
N GLU A 723 31.92 28.37 -7.39
CA GLU A 723 31.72 28.59 -8.84
C GLU A 723 30.55 27.78 -9.43
N ARG A 724 29.79 28.44 -10.33
CA ARG A 724 28.64 27.90 -11.07
C ARG A 724 29.04 26.84 -12.11
N ARG A 725 28.35 25.69 -12.11
CA ARG A 725 28.50 24.65 -13.16
C ARG A 725 27.46 24.80 -14.30
N PRO A 726 27.84 24.53 -15.58
CA PRO A 726 26.99 24.79 -16.74
C PRO A 726 25.90 23.72 -17.02
N ARG A 727 24.78 24.16 -17.62
CA ARG A 727 23.55 23.36 -17.90
C ARG A 727 23.73 22.24 -18.94
N ALA A 728 24.77 22.27 -19.78
CA ALA A 728 24.99 21.28 -20.85
C ALA A 728 25.40 19.88 -20.34
N MET A 729 25.83 19.74 -19.08
CA MET A 729 26.18 18.45 -18.47
C MET A 729 24.99 17.53 -18.22
N ALA A 730 23.73 17.99 -18.34
CA ALA A 730 22.55 17.20 -17.96
C ALA A 730 22.34 15.93 -18.81
N PHE A 731 22.66 15.99 -20.11
CA PHE A 731 22.57 14.83 -21.00
C PHE A 731 23.70 13.82 -20.74
N TRP A 732 24.94 14.29 -20.57
CA TRP A 732 26.09 13.45 -20.22
C TRP A 732 25.96 12.78 -18.84
N ARG A 733 25.32 13.45 -17.87
CA ARG A 733 24.92 12.89 -16.57
C ARG A 733 24.00 11.68 -16.69
N TRP A 734 23.29 11.54 -17.81
CA TRP A 734 22.36 10.44 -18.00
C TRP A 734 23.06 9.12 -18.35
N PHE A 735 24.15 9.18 -19.14
CA PHE A 735 24.92 8.03 -19.62
C PHE A 735 26.02 7.54 -18.66
N HIS A 736 26.44 8.37 -17.68
CA HIS A 736 27.45 8.00 -16.68
C HIS A 736 26.91 8.03 -15.26
N PRO A 737 26.06 7.05 -14.87
CA PRO A 737 25.52 7.01 -13.52
C PRO A 737 26.60 6.83 -12.45
N ASN A 738 27.66 6.08 -12.72
CA ASN A 738 28.74 5.82 -11.77
C ASN A 738 29.49 7.10 -11.35
N VAL A 739 29.48 8.15 -12.17
CA VAL A 739 30.20 9.40 -11.90
C VAL A 739 29.29 10.46 -11.27
N TYR A 740 28.03 10.54 -11.70
CA TYR A 740 27.12 11.64 -11.32
C TYR A 740 26.00 11.24 -10.36
N ARG A 741 25.88 9.95 -10.06
CA ARG A 741 25.00 9.39 -9.04
C ARG A 741 25.80 8.60 -8.00
N ASP A 742 27.07 8.97 -7.86
CA ASP A 742 27.96 8.43 -6.85
C ASP A 742 27.50 8.84 -5.44
N TYR A 743 28.00 8.16 -4.41
CA TYR A 743 27.64 8.37 -3.02
C TYR A 743 27.68 9.86 -2.65
N ALA A 744 28.78 10.56 -2.95
CA ALA A 744 28.94 11.99 -2.68
C ALA A 744 27.82 12.89 -3.27
N ALA A 745 27.35 12.58 -4.48
CA ALA A 745 26.30 13.37 -5.15
C ALA A 745 24.90 13.10 -4.56
N LEU A 746 24.64 11.87 -4.11
CA LEU A 746 23.36 11.51 -3.49
C LEU A 746 23.33 11.88 -2.01
N ARG A 747 24.49 11.92 -1.35
CA ARG A 747 24.69 12.43 0.01
C ARG A 747 24.14 13.85 0.16
N GLN A 748 24.41 14.74 -0.79
CA GLN A 748 23.88 16.12 -0.79
C GLN A 748 22.34 16.18 -0.90
N LYS A 749 21.69 15.14 -1.43
CA LYS A 749 20.23 15.07 -1.51
C LYS A 749 19.57 14.57 -0.25
N VAL A 750 20.32 14.02 0.71
CA VAL A 750 19.77 13.55 1.99
C VAL A 750 19.93 14.66 3.01
N ARG A 751 18.90 14.90 3.80
CA ARG A 751 18.93 15.94 4.83
C ARG A 751 19.84 15.50 5.98
N ARG A 752 20.84 16.31 6.33
CA ARG A 752 21.80 16.03 7.42
C ARG A 752 21.70 16.97 8.62
N ASN A 753 21.19 18.18 8.43
CA ASN A 753 21.06 19.22 9.46
C ASN A 753 19.84 18.97 10.40
N VAL A 754 19.53 17.72 10.71
CA VAL A 754 18.44 17.37 11.64
C VAL A 754 19.09 16.93 12.95
N GLU A 755 18.58 17.47 14.06
CA GLU A 755 18.99 17.04 15.39
C GLU A 755 18.81 15.53 15.56
N ALA A 756 19.78 14.91 16.24
CA ALA A 756 19.71 13.49 16.54
C ALA A 756 18.42 13.19 17.32
N VAL A 757 17.73 12.12 16.94
CA VAL A 757 16.53 11.68 17.67
C VAL A 757 16.93 11.34 19.11
N SER A 758 16.43 12.12 20.07
CA SER A 758 16.60 11.87 21.49
C SER A 758 15.46 11.00 22.02
N TYR A 759 15.80 9.99 22.81
CA TYR A 759 14.82 9.13 23.47
C TYR A 759 14.87 9.36 24.98
N THR A 760 13.73 9.22 25.65
CA THR A 760 13.71 9.22 27.12
C THR A 760 14.37 7.94 27.66
N PRO A 761 14.90 7.94 28.90
CA PRO A 761 15.50 6.74 29.49
C PRO A 761 14.52 5.55 29.55
N GLU A 762 13.23 5.82 29.73
CA GLU A 762 12.18 4.80 29.75
C GLU A 762 11.93 4.21 28.37
N GLU A 763 11.77 5.05 27.34
CA GLU A 763 11.64 4.60 25.94
C GLU A 763 12.81 3.71 25.54
N MET A 764 14.03 4.11 25.90
CA MET A 764 15.21 3.31 25.60
C MET A 764 15.23 1.96 26.32
N ARG A 765 14.66 1.87 27.53
CA ARG A 765 14.60 0.62 28.30
C ARG A 765 13.56 -0.33 27.70
N THR A 766 12.41 0.20 27.29
CA THR A 766 11.23 -0.58 26.86
C THR A 766 11.12 -0.78 25.34
N ALA A 767 11.97 -0.15 24.54
CA ALA A 767 11.89 -0.10 23.07
C ALA A 767 11.66 -1.46 22.37
N TYR A 768 12.32 -2.52 22.85
CA TYR A 768 12.23 -3.87 22.27
C TYR A 768 11.53 -4.87 23.19
N TRP A 769 10.86 -4.40 24.24
CA TRP A 769 9.89 -5.25 24.94
C TRP A 769 8.69 -5.50 24.06
N GLU A 770 8.06 -6.67 24.23
CA GLU A 770 6.78 -6.90 23.58
C GLU A 770 5.78 -5.82 24.05
N PRO A 771 4.94 -5.25 23.16
CA PRO A 771 4.08 -4.12 23.51
C PRO A 771 3.18 -4.37 24.73
N CYS A 772 2.77 -5.62 24.96
CA CYS A 772 1.95 -6.00 26.11
C CYS A 772 2.71 -5.94 27.46
N VAL A 773 4.05 -6.02 27.47
CA VAL A 773 4.89 -5.93 28.68
C VAL A 773 5.03 -4.49 29.16
N ALA A 774 5.10 -3.54 28.22
CA ALA A 774 5.23 -2.10 28.51
C ALA A 774 3.89 -1.35 28.45
N SER A 775 2.77 -2.03 28.14
CA SER A 775 1.48 -1.39 27.93
C SER A 775 0.95 -0.73 29.21
N PRO A 776 0.79 0.60 29.24
CA PRO A 776 0.23 1.31 30.39
C PRO A 776 -1.26 0.98 30.57
N PRO A 777 -1.83 1.17 31.79
CA PRO A 777 -3.27 1.10 31.98
C PRO A 777 -3.97 2.16 31.12
N PRO A 778 -5.06 1.81 30.41
CA PRO A 778 -5.72 2.74 29.49
C PRO A 778 -6.46 3.87 30.24
N THR A 779 -6.20 5.12 29.86
CA THR A 779 -6.91 6.29 30.38
C THR A 779 -8.26 6.48 29.68
N LEU A 780 -9.37 6.28 30.38
CA LEU A 780 -10.73 6.46 29.85
C LEU A 780 -10.99 7.93 29.54
N TRP A 781 -11.53 8.21 28.35
CA TRP A 781 -11.85 9.57 27.93
C TRP A 781 -13.34 9.73 27.67
N ILE A 782 -14.01 10.47 28.57
CA ILE A 782 -15.46 10.72 28.51
C ILE A 782 -15.75 12.18 28.14
N PRO A 783 -16.90 12.51 27.54
CA PRO A 783 -17.20 13.91 27.23
C PRO A 783 -17.74 14.66 28.45
N ARG A 784 -17.22 15.86 28.70
CA ARG A 784 -17.73 16.80 29.69
C ARG A 784 -19.14 17.28 29.32
N ASP A 785 -20.05 17.22 30.28
CA ASP A 785 -21.34 17.88 30.18
C ASP A 785 -21.32 19.23 30.91
N LYS A 786 -22.23 20.14 30.53
CA LYS A 786 -22.32 21.47 31.17
C LYS A 786 -22.77 21.42 32.63
N TRP A 787 -23.24 20.27 33.12
CA TRP A 787 -24.00 20.16 34.36
C TRP A 787 -23.30 19.29 35.42
N GLY A 788 -22.05 18.90 35.21
CA GLY A 788 -21.22 18.20 36.18
C GLY A 788 -21.49 16.70 36.35
N PHE A 789 -22.30 16.08 35.49
CA PHE A 789 -22.58 14.64 35.56
C PHE A 789 -21.34 13.80 35.24
N SER A 790 -20.55 14.19 34.24
CA SER A 790 -19.27 13.58 33.89
C SER A 790 -18.28 13.67 35.04
N SER A 791 -18.22 14.83 35.70
CA SER A 791 -17.33 15.06 36.84
C SER A 791 -17.70 14.17 38.03
N HIS A 792 -18.99 13.92 38.26
CA HIS A 792 -19.43 12.95 39.26
C HIS A 792 -19.04 11.51 38.92
N GLU A 793 -19.18 11.08 37.65
CA GLU A 793 -18.76 9.74 37.22
C GLU A 793 -17.23 9.56 37.33
N VAL A 794 -16.44 10.64 37.11
CA VAL A 794 -14.99 10.65 37.39
C VAL A 794 -14.72 10.45 38.88
N MET A 795 -15.43 11.14 39.76
CA MET A 795 -15.28 11.01 41.21
C MET A 795 -15.72 9.64 41.77
N GLU A 796 -16.76 9.03 41.20
CA GLU A 796 -17.22 7.68 41.58
C GLU A 796 -16.31 6.56 41.07
N THR A 797 -15.40 6.85 40.14
CA THR A 797 -14.51 5.85 39.56
C THR A 797 -13.34 5.59 40.51
N ASP A 798 -12.98 4.32 40.68
CA ASP A 798 -11.86 3.92 41.53
C ASP A 798 -10.54 4.58 41.06
N SER A 799 -9.71 5.01 42.02
CA SER A 799 -8.37 5.57 41.79
C SER A 799 -7.45 4.72 40.90
N MET A 800 -7.68 3.41 40.81
CA MET A 800 -6.93 2.51 39.95
C MET A 800 -7.24 2.67 38.45
N ILE A 801 -8.38 3.28 38.11
CA ILE A 801 -8.85 3.51 36.75
C ILE A 801 -8.66 4.98 36.41
N ASN A 802 -7.69 5.28 35.56
CA ASN A 802 -7.50 6.63 35.04
C ASN A 802 -8.71 7.01 34.15
N ILE A 803 -9.45 8.04 34.54
CA ILE A 803 -10.58 8.58 33.78
C ILE A 803 -10.51 10.11 33.75
N THR A 804 -10.78 10.71 32.60
CA THR A 804 -10.78 12.16 32.42
C THR A 804 -11.94 12.61 31.53
N ASP A 805 -12.51 13.77 31.85
CA ASP A 805 -13.51 14.45 31.05
C ASP A 805 -12.97 15.69 30.31
N GLU A 806 -11.66 15.93 30.35
CA GLU A 806 -11.03 17.10 29.77
C GLU A 806 -10.92 17.03 28.25
N GLY A 807 -10.96 18.18 27.57
CA GLY A 807 -10.72 18.29 26.12
C GLY A 807 -11.88 17.89 25.20
N ALA A 808 -12.91 17.18 25.68
CA ALA A 808 -14.12 16.87 24.90
C ALA A 808 -15.38 17.26 25.67
N HIS A 809 -16.37 17.86 25.00
CA HIS A 809 -17.62 18.29 25.63
C HIS A 809 -18.84 17.99 24.75
N LEU A 810 -20.03 18.00 25.35
CA LEU A 810 -21.29 17.86 24.62
C LEU A 810 -21.82 19.22 24.15
N ASN A 811 -22.17 19.32 22.86
CA ASN A 811 -22.88 20.48 22.33
C ASN A 811 -24.39 20.43 22.63
N GLU A 812 -25.11 21.51 22.29
CA GLU A 812 -26.57 21.63 22.48
C GLU A 812 -27.39 20.56 21.73
N LYS A 813 -26.83 19.99 20.67
CA LYS A 813 -27.42 18.88 19.90
C LYS A 813 -27.03 17.51 20.46
N ASN A 814 -26.43 17.46 21.66
CA ASN A 814 -25.97 16.26 22.33
C ASN A 814 -24.98 15.43 21.48
N LYS A 815 -24.14 16.12 20.71
CA LYS A 815 -23.00 15.55 19.98
C LYS A 815 -21.71 15.91 20.69
N ILE A 816 -20.74 14.99 20.63
CA ILE A 816 -19.41 15.17 21.20
C ILE A 816 -18.62 16.09 20.28
N VAL A 817 -18.02 17.12 20.86
CA VAL A 817 -17.15 18.10 20.19
C VAL A 817 -15.90 18.26 21.04
N TRP A 818 -14.75 18.37 20.37
CA TRP A 818 -13.47 18.68 20.99
C TRP A 818 -12.78 19.75 20.13
N ASP A 819 -11.84 20.48 20.72
CA ASP A 819 -10.97 21.32 19.92
C ASP A 819 -9.97 20.43 19.17
N LYS A 820 -10.09 20.43 17.85
CA LYS A 820 -9.29 19.59 16.95
C LYS A 820 -7.81 19.99 16.95
N TYR A 821 -7.51 21.23 17.31
CA TYR A 821 -6.17 21.81 17.21
C TYR A 821 -5.46 21.92 18.55
N ASP A 822 -6.13 21.58 19.65
CA ASP A 822 -5.56 21.63 20.98
C ASP A 822 -4.44 20.57 21.15
N PRO A 823 -3.18 20.98 21.40
CA PRO A 823 -2.09 20.05 21.62
C PRO A 823 -2.20 19.30 22.95
N HIS A 824 -3.03 19.76 23.90
CA HIS A 824 -3.13 19.21 25.25
C HIS A 824 -4.25 18.16 25.43
N LEU A 825 -4.78 17.61 24.34
CA LEU A 825 -5.80 16.55 24.42
C LEU A 825 -5.26 15.30 25.14
N PRO A 826 -6.04 14.65 26.04
CA PRO A 826 -5.54 13.61 26.94
C PRO A 826 -4.93 12.36 26.28
N LEU A 827 -5.29 12.07 25.03
CA LEU A 827 -4.83 10.89 24.27
C LEU A 827 -3.96 11.26 23.06
N ARG A 828 -3.51 12.52 23.01
CA ARG A 828 -2.70 13.03 21.91
C ARG A 828 -1.23 12.80 22.21
N GLU A 829 -0.62 11.90 21.46
CA GLU A 829 0.81 11.62 21.54
C GLU A 829 1.47 11.88 20.18
N LEU A 830 2.65 12.50 20.21
CA LEU A 830 3.47 12.61 19.01
C LEU A 830 3.99 11.23 18.61
N LYS A 831 3.99 10.96 17.31
CA LYS A 831 4.51 9.70 16.76
C LYS A 831 5.99 9.54 17.11
N THR A 832 6.32 8.61 18.01
CA THR A 832 7.70 8.29 18.37
C THR A 832 8.51 7.86 17.14
N LEU A 833 9.68 8.50 16.94
CA LEU A 833 10.56 8.27 15.79
C LEU A 833 11.54 7.14 16.10
N TYR A 834 11.12 5.89 15.89
CA TYR A 834 11.97 4.71 16.06
C TYR A 834 13.02 4.53 14.94
#